data_AF-A0A959IG94-F1
#
_entry.id   AF-A0A959IG94-F1
#
_cell.length_a   1.000
_cell.length_b   1.000
_cell.length_c   1.000
_cell.angle_alpha   90.00
_cell.angle_beta   90.00
_cell.angle_gamma   90.00
#
_symmetry.space_group_name_H-M   'P 1'
#
loop_
_entity.id
_entity.type
_entity.pdbx_description
1 polymer ?
#
loop_
_entity_poly.entity_id
_entity_poly.type
_entity_poly.pdbx_seq_one_letter_code
_entity_poly.pdbx_strand_id
1 'polypeptide(L)'
;MRSLKFQHYIFLLALAIGGILLLPSCQKDDDDAIDPNAIELLSFGPSPALRGGELTFIGRNLDKVSAIILPVNVNVSTFNSKTADRITLTIPEATVDGLVTLITPDGEITSKSRLTISEPITISSISPSEARAGETVTISGTYLNLIKEVIFSNKKSVLSADFISQSQDKIEVNVPLDAQTGPVIISNGEAQPIEVSSATDLIVTLPVISALSPSPVKAGAMLTVTGSDLDLVQEAVFGGNNRVSDFASQSADEIRLMVPATAQDGELKVIVASLQEVSSADPVVLAVPTITDVAPNPAKPGTDITLTGTDLDLVTSIFFGGDVEGSIISQELEKLVATVPLTAVDDLITVNTAANKSVQSGGNLTLILPTISSVGPEQIKSNAVLTITGDNLDLVTDINFAGGTSATPTVISSNEITVVIPPGTQDGSIVLTTTNGSQITSEQSLTILASNVPIITGYPAIAKPGEMITITGEKLNLLTDVIFPENIIATQFGTKTESLLEVVVPEAVKRGIGVITFVTFEGESTTSPPINFQGVDQVQDEALVFFDFNGTGAKDSWWGNVQIVNGDQSLDGSSYGMVNGNYNGWTDLFWRNSSNNFPGSEVGTNVEDFVIKFDINILDPITGGNIKMRLHTADNDFWWAAGPAAPGSDGSALEATNGWVTMTVEISAFKDDYGWGTNSPTDLTEVPNEFGMAFDNGSSYVNFLIDNVRFERKQ
;
A
#
# COMPACT_ATOMS: atom_id res chain seq x y z
N MET A 1 -28.74 44.28 19.80
CA MET A 1 -29.72 45.05 19.01
C MET A 1 -30.35 46.12 19.88
N ARG A 2 -30.52 47.33 19.33
CA ARG A 2 -31.17 48.49 19.93
C ARG A 2 -32.68 48.28 20.11
N SER A 3 -33.26 49.16 20.94
CA SER A 3 -34.66 49.65 20.92
C SER A 3 -35.67 48.77 21.70
N LEU A 4 -36.66 49.27 22.46
CA LEU A 4 -37.27 50.60 22.59
C LEU A 4 -38.17 50.61 23.86
N LYS A 5 -38.11 51.72 24.63
CA LYS A 5 -39.11 52.39 25.51
C LYS A 5 -40.42 51.68 25.97
N PHE A 6 -40.74 51.84 27.27
CA PHE A 6 -42.01 52.33 27.89
C PHE A 6 -41.86 52.14 29.42
N GLN A 7 -41.65 53.09 30.34
CA GLN A 7 -42.33 54.32 30.79
C GLN A 7 -43.71 54.10 31.48
N HIS A 8 -43.80 54.55 32.76
CA HIS A 8 -44.99 54.82 33.62
C HIS A 8 -45.42 53.70 34.61
N TYR A 9 -45.72 53.85 35.91
CA TYR A 9 -45.87 54.96 36.88
C TYR A 9 -45.64 54.38 38.31
N ILE A 10 -44.83 55.03 39.17
CA ILE A 10 -44.91 54.91 40.64
C ILE A 10 -44.93 56.33 41.21
N PHE A 11 -46.03 56.68 41.85
CA PHE A 11 -46.28 57.86 42.69
C PHE A 11 -47.43 57.40 43.62
N LEU A 12 -47.51 57.63 44.92
CA LEU A 12 -47.08 58.75 45.75
C LEU A 12 -47.28 58.31 47.23
N LEU A 13 -46.28 58.47 48.09
CA LEU A 13 -46.45 58.57 49.55
C LEU A 13 -45.65 59.79 50.01
N ALA A 14 -46.23 60.53 50.95
CA ALA A 14 -45.75 61.76 51.57
C ALA A 14 -46.11 63.06 50.84
N LEU A 15 -47.25 63.65 51.25
CA LEU A 15 -47.23 65.04 51.71
C LEU A 15 -48.34 65.22 52.74
N ALA A 16 -47.93 65.34 54.00
CA ALA A 16 -48.74 65.90 55.07
C ALA A 16 -48.36 67.37 55.24
N ILE A 17 -49.36 68.16 55.67
CA ILE A 17 -49.28 69.53 56.22
C ILE A 17 -49.35 70.66 55.18
N GLY A 18 -50.44 71.43 55.29
CA GLY A 18 -50.48 72.85 54.94
C GLY A 18 -51.51 73.23 53.88
N GLY A 19 -52.71 73.63 54.31
CA GLY A 19 -53.67 74.23 53.39
C GLY A 19 -55.08 74.36 53.94
N ILE A 20 -55.28 75.21 54.96
CA ILE A 20 -56.60 75.77 55.26
C ILE A 20 -56.96 76.68 54.08
N LEU A 21 -57.85 76.21 53.20
CA LEU A 21 -58.56 77.03 52.23
C LEU A 21 -60.01 76.57 52.19
N LEU A 22 -60.85 77.35 52.87
CA LEU A 22 -62.29 77.40 52.71
C LEU A 22 -62.57 77.82 51.26
N LEU A 23 -63.10 76.91 50.45
CA LEU A 23 -63.82 77.25 49.22
C LEU A 23 -65.25 76.74 49.35
N PRO A 24 -66.27 77.56 49.02
CA PRO A 24 -67.66 77.22 49.21
C PRO A 24 -68.05 76.14 48.21
N SER A 25 -68.66 75.06 48.72
CA SER A 25 -69.33 74.07 47.87
C SER A 25 -70.51 74.74 47.18
N CYS A 26 -70.66 74.47 45.89
CA CYS A 26 -71.66 75.01 45.00
C CYS A 26 -73.08 74.93 45.59
N GLN A 27 -73.79 76.06 45.51
CA GLN A 27 -75.25 76.12 45.59
C GLN A 27 -75.85 75.09 44.63
N LYS A 28 -76.64 74.18 45.20
CA LYS A 28 -77.72 73.54 44.48
C LYS A 28 -78.98 73.96 45.21
N ASP A 29 -79.72 74.86 44.58
CA ASP A 29 -81.11 75.14 44.91
C ASP A 29 -81.87 73.82 44.79
N ASP A 30 -82.36 73.33 45.92
CA ASP A 30 -83.65 72.66 46.11
C ASP A 30 -83.84 72.54 47.64
N ASP A 31 -84.56 73.52 48.20
CA ASP A 31 -85.18 73.45 49.51
C ASP A 31 -86.27 72.36 49.50
N ASP A 32 -85.86 71.11 49.69
CA ASP A 32 -86.71 70.13 50.37
C ASP A 32 -86.25 70.11 51.82
N ALA A 33 -87.14 70.50 52.73
CA ALA A 33 -86.93 70.28 54.16
C ALA A 33 -86.59 68.79 54.35
N ILE A 34 -85.35 68.49 54.76
CA ILE A 34 -84.96 67.10 54.99
C ILE A 34 -85.86 66.57 56.10
N ASP A 35 -86.82 65.73 55.75
CA ASP A 35 -87.68 65.07 56.72
C ASP A 35 -86.77 64.27 57.68
N PRO A 36 -86.71 64.63 58.98
CA PRO A 36 -85.85 63.95 59.93
C PRO A 36 -86.21 62.46 60.10
N ASN A 37 -87.39 62.04 59.64
CA ASN A 37 -87.84 60.64 59.65
C ASN A 37 -87.56 59.89 58.34
N ALA A 38 -87.18 60.57 57.26
CA ALA A 38 -86.90 59.93 55.98
C ALA A 38 -85.69 59.00 56.07
N ILE A 39 -85.80 57.84 55.42
CA ILE A 39 -84.70 56.88 55.29
C ILE A 39 -83.87 57.30 54.08
N GLU A 40 -82.59 57.54 54.28
CA GLU A 40 -81.71 58.05 53.23
C GLU A 40 -80.38 57.29 53.22
N LEU A 41 -79.97 56.81 52.05
CA LEU A 41 -78.62 56.32 51.80
C LEU A 41 -77.75 57.48 51.32
N LEU A 42 -76.78 57.89 52.15
CA LEU A 42 -75.85 58.96 51.80
C LEU A 42 -74.62 58.43 51.08
N SER A 43 -74.06 57.32 51.56
CA SER A 43 -72.90 56.67 50.93
C SER A 43 -72.80 55.20 51.34
N PHE A 44 -72.00 54.45 50.58
CA PHE A 44 -71.57 53.12 50.97
C PHE A 44 -70.13 52.90 50.52
N GLY A 45 -69.40 52.00 51.18
CA GLY A 45 -68.03 51.67 50.80
C GLY A 45 -67.38 50.65 51.75
N PRO A 46 -66.17 50.19 51.44
CA PRO A 46 -65.34 50.61 50.30
C PRO A 46 -65.91 50.18 48.93
N SER A 47 -65.54 50.87 47.84
CA SER A 47 -65.79 50.47 46.45
C SER A 47 -64.60 50.95 45.58
N PRO A 48 -63.79 50.07 44.95
CA PRO A 48 -63.94 48.61 44.92
C PRO A 48 -63.88 47.94 46.30
N ALA A 49 -64.77 46.98 46.54
CA ALA A 49 -64.90 46.25 47.80
C ALA A 49 -64.29 44.85 47.66
N LEU A 50 -63.59 44.36 48.68
CA LEU A 50 -63.08 42.98 48.68
C LEU A 50 -64.25 41.99 48.82
N ARG A 51 -64.31 40.95 47.96
CA ARG A 51 -65.32 39.89 48.11
C ARG A 51 -65.11 39.15 49.44
N GLY A 52 -66.20 38.87 50.16
CA GLY A 52 -66.11 38.34 51.53
C GLY A 52 -65.65 39.37 52.57
N GLY A 53 -65.31 40.60 52.17
CA GLY A 53 -64.97 41.71 53.05
C GLY A 53 -66.21 42.42 53.63
N GLU A 54 -65.99 43.36 54.54
CA GLU A 54 -67.07 44.17 55.12
C GLU A 54 -67.43 45.36 54.21
N LEU A 55 -68.72 45.53 53.95
CA LEU A 55 -69.31 46.68 53.27
C LEU A 55 -70.11 47.52 54.28
N THR A 56 -69.84 48.82 54.30
CA THR A 56 -70.50 49.78 55.20
C THR A 56 -71.42 50.71 54.42
N PHE A 57 -72.64 50.91 54.92
CA PHE A 57 -73.62 51.88 54.43
C PHE A 57 -73.78 52.97 55.48
N ILE A 58 -73.75 54.24 55.05
CA ILE A 58 -73.88 55.42 55.90
C ILE A 58 -75.09 56.22 55.43
N GLY A 59 -75.94 56.65 56.36
CA GLY A 59 -77.21 57.26 56.01
C GLY A 59 -77.97 57.81 57.22
N ARG A 60 -79.28 57.96 57.06
CA ARG A 60 -80.21 58.37 58.12
C ARG A 60 -81.33 57.36 58.26
N ASN A 61 -81.74 57.09 59.51
CA ASN A 61 -82.78 56.12 59.87
C ASN A 61 -82.57 54.71 59.27
N LEU A 62 -81.31 54.30 59.07
CA LEU A 62 -80.94 53.02 58.46
C LEU A 62 -81.31 51.79 59.31
N ASP A 63 -81.57 51.97 60.60
CA ASP A 63 -82.08 50.93 61.50
C ASP A 63 -83.45 50.37 61.04
N LYS A 64 -84.17 51.13 60.20
CA LYS A 64 -85.45 50.71 59.60
C LYS A 64 -85.30 49.85 58.32
N VAL A 65 -84.10 49.75 57.73
CA VAL A 65 -83.85 48.95 56.51
C VAL A 65 -84.05 47.46 56.79
N SER A 66 -84.96 46.77 56.12
CA SER A 66 -85.22 45.34 56.39
C SER A 66 -84.23 44.40 55.72
N ALA A 67 -83.72 44.77 54.55
CA ALA A 67 -82.76 43.99 53.78
C ALA A 67 -81.97 44.90 52.82
N ILE A 68 -80.81 44.43 52.38
CA ILE A 68 -80.02 45.04 51.32
C ILE A 68 -79.90 44.03 50.18
N ILE A 69 -80.38 44.39 49.00
CA ILE A 69 -80.23 43.62 47.77
C ILE A 69 -78.96 44.11 47.07
N LEU A 70 -77.93 43.27 47.12
CA LEU A 70 -76.73 43.45 46.32
C LEU A 70 -76.99 43.00 44.86
N PRO A 71 -76.13 43.37 43.90
CA PRO A 71 -76.29 43.02 42.49
C PRO A 71 -76.60 41.53 42.26
N VAL A 72 -77.30 41.23 41.16
CA VAL A 72 -77.86 39.91 40.81
C VAL A 72 -78.81 39.30 41.86
N ASN A 73 -79.55 40.16 42.57
CA ASN A 73 -80.56 39.78 43.57
C ASN A 73 -80.00 39.01 44.77
N VAL A 74 -78.75 39.28 45.14
CA VAL A 74 -78.14 38.73 46.36
C VAL A 74 -78.75 39.44 47.56
N ASN A 75 -79.72 38.80 48.20
CA ASN A 75 -80.45 39.35 49.33
C ASN A 75 -79.68 39.17 50.65
N VAL A 76 -79.36 40.27 51.32
CA VAL A 76 -78.72 40.30 52.62
C VAL A 76 -79.68 40.88 53.66
N SER A 77 -80.27 40.02 54.48
CA SER A 77 -81.16 40.40 55.59
C SER A 77 -80.51 40.29 56.96
N THR A 78 -79.26 39.83 57.02
CA THR A 78 -78.45 39.71 58.24
C THR A 78 -77.25 40.64 58.14
N PHE A 79 -77.07 41.49 59.15
CA PHE A 79 -76.05 42.52 59.18
C PHE A 79 -75.05 42.26 60.31
N ASN A 80 -73.78 42.59 60.09
CA ASN A 80 -72.75 42.57 61.12
C ASN A 80 -73.04 43.63 62.19
N SER A 81 -73.50 44.81 61.76
CA SER A 81 -73.96 45.90 62.63
C SER A 81 -75.09 46.69 61.95
N LYS A 82 -76.03 47.20 62.74
CA LYS A 82 -77.17 48.00 62.23
C LYS A 82 -77.59 49.05 63.24
N THR A 83 -77.41 50.32 62.90
CA THR A 83 -77.80 51.51 63.67
C THR A 83 -78.51 52.51 62.75
N ALA A 84 -79.07 53.58 63.32
CA ALA A 84 -79.80 54.60 62.56
C ALA A 84 -78.92 55.33 61.53
N ASP A 85 -77.62 55.39 61.76
CA ASP A 85 -76.65 56.08 60.92
C ASP A 85 -75.77 55.13 60.08
N ARG A 86 -75.73 53.83 60.40
CA ARG A 86 -74.79 52.88 59.81
C ARG A 86 -75.30 51.44 59.74
N ILE A 87 -75.06 50.78 58.61
CA ILE A 87 -75.19 49.31 58.48
C ILE A 87 -73.86 48.75 58.00
N THR A 88 -73.39 47.64 58.59
CA THR A 88 -72.27 46.87 58.04
C THR A 88 -72.70 45.45 57.74
N LEU A 89 -72.19 44.87 56.65
CA LEU A 89 -72.44 43.49 56.25
C LEU A 89 -71.19 42.88 55.63
N THR A 90 -71.08 41.56 55.69
CA THR A 90 -70.09 40.81 54.91
C THR A 90 -70.62 40.59 53.50
N ILE A 91 -69.83 40.93 52.49
CA ILE A 91 -70.19 40.79 51.08
C ILE A 91 -70.30 39.30 50.74
N PRO A 92 -71.49 38.78 50.38
CA PRO A 92 -71.64 37.38 50.01
C PRO A 92 -70.89 37.03 48.72
N GLU A 93 -70.46 35.77 48.60
CA GLU A 93 -69.70 35.24 47.46
C GLU A 93 -70.39 35.43 46.11
N ALA A 94 -71.72 35.46 46.05
CA ALA A 94 -72.46 35.62 44.80
C ALA A 94 -72.51 37.08 44.28
N THR A 95 -71.98 38.05 45.02
CA THR A 95 -72.09 39.48 44.68
C THR A 95 -71.29 39.83 43.42
N VAL A 96 -71.86 40.58 42.49
CA VAL A 96 -71.13 41.08 41.30
C VAL A 96 -71.18 42.61 41.22
N ASP A 97 -70.57 43.19 40.20
CA ASP A 97 -70.60 44.65 39.97
C ASP A 97 -72.01 45.16 39.64
N GLY A 98 -72.50 46.16 40.36
CA GLY A 98 -73.84 46.70 40.11
C GLY A 98 -74.31 47.69 41.15
N LEU A 99 -75.58 48.09 41.05
CA LEU A 99 -76.22 48.96 42.04
C LEU A 99 -76.71 48.15 43.23
N VAL A 100 -76.71 48.76 44.40
CA VAL A 100 -77.21 48.17 45.64
C VAL A 100 -78.56 48.80 45.99
N THR A 101 -79.51 48.01 46.47
CA THR A 101 -80.86 48.49 46.82
C THR A 101 -81.19 48.19 48.28
N LEU A 102 -81.55 49.21 49.04
CA LEU A 102 -82.04 49.08 50.42
C LEU A 102 -83.56 48.88 50.37
N ILE A 103 -84.04 47.83 51.02
CA ILE A 103 -85.47 47.58 51.21
C ILE A 103 -85.91 48.28 52.49
N THR A 104 -86.84 49.22 52.37
CA THR A 104 -87.35 50.01 53.48
C THR A 104 -88.89 49.96 53.55
N PRO A 105 -89.51 50.29 54.70
CA PRO A 105 -90.97 50.36 54.81
C PRO A 105 -91.61 51.38 53.85
N ASP A 106 -90.85 52.39 53.44
CA ASP A 106 -91.32 53.51 52.60
C ASP A 106 -91.05 53.28 51.10
N GLY A 107 -90.46 52.13 50.74
CA GLY A 107 -90.09 51.77 49.37
C GLY A 107 -88.62 51.32 49.22
N GLU A 108 -88.19 51.11 47.98
CA GLU A 108 -86.81 50.72 47.66
C GLU A 108 -85.92 51.94 47.40
N ILE A 109 -84.71 51.94 47.97
CA ILE A 109 -83.70 52.98 47.73
C ILE A 109 -82.52 52.34 46.99
N THR A 110 -82.39 52.60 45.69
CA THR A 110 -81.26 52.14 44.88
C THR A 110 -80.13 53.16 44.88
N SER A 111 -78.89 52.68 45.04
CA SER A 111 -77.70 53.51 45.00
C SER A 111 -77.50 54.19 43.65
N LYS A 112 -76.87 55.36 43.65
CA LYS A 112 -76.48 56.07 42.41
C LYS A 112 -75.11 55.62 41.90
N SER A 113 -74.20 55.25 42.80
CA SER A 113 -72.90 54.64 42.48
C SER A 113 -73.02 53.12 42.44
N ARG A 114 -72.22 52.50 41.57
CA ARG A 114 -72.08 51.04 41.50
C ARG A 114 -71.13 50.56 42.59
N LEU A 115 -71.51 49.49 43.27
CA LEU A 115 -70.57 48.64 43.99
C LEU A 115 -69.74 47.91 42.93
N THR A 116 -68.43 48.03 43.03
CA THR A 116 -67.49 47.21 42.27
C THR A 116 -66.78 46.24 43.21
N ILE A 117 -66.55 45.01 42.75
CA ILE A 117 -65.87 43.97 43.53
C ILE A 117 -64.40 43.88 43.11
N SER A 118 -63.51 43.75 44.10
CA SER A 118 -62.07 43.62 43.92
C SER A 118 -61.61 42.25 44.40
N GLU A 119 -60.90 41.55 43.53
CA GLU A 119 -60.35 40.21 43.78
C GLU A 119 -58.84 40.22 43.50
N PRO A 120 -58.02 40.89 44.34
CA PRO A 120 -56.58 40.94 44.13
C PRO A 120 -55.97 39.55 44.35
N ILE A 121 -55.67 38.88 43.25
CA ILE A 121 -54.94 37.60 43.25
C ILE A 121 -53.54 37.87 43.79
N THR A 122 -53.13 37.10 44.80
CA THR A 122 -51.77 37.18 45.37
C THR A 122 -51.21 35.80 45.64
N ILE A 123 -49.88 35.68 45.62
CA ILE A 123 -49.13 34.56 46.18
C ILE A 123 -48.42 35.08 47.43
N SER A 124 -48.71 34.47 48.59
CA SER A 124 -48.06 34.80 49.85
C SER A 124 -46.87 33.88 50.15
N SER A 125 -46.97 32.59 49.81
CA SER A 125 -45.89 31.61 50.00
C SER A 125 -46.06 30.37 49.13
N ILE A 126 -44.96 29.63 48.97
CA ILE A 126 -44.94 28.28 48.39
C ILE A 126 -44.27 27.37 49.43
N SER A 127 -44.92 26.25 49.75
CA SER A 127 -44.42 25.31 50.77
C SER A 127 -44.59 23.85 50.30
N PRO A 128 -43.52 23.03 50.38
CA PRO A 128 -42.15 23.42 50.74
C PRO A 128 -41.52 24.36 49.68
N SER A 129 -40.50 25.13 50.07
CA SER A 129 -39.76 26.03 49.16
C SER A 129 -38.73 25.30 48.30
N GLU A 130 -38.44 24.05 48.66
CA GLU A 130 -37.63 23.09 47.91
C GLU A 130 -38.45 21.81 47.79
N ALA A 131 -38.56 21.27 46.57
CA ALA A 131 -39.36 20.09 46.29
C ALA A 131 -38.75 19.29 45.14
N ARG A 132 -38.82 17.96 45.22
CA ARG A 132 -38.45 17.09 44.10
C ARG A 132 -39.54 17.07 43.04
N ALA A 133 -39.16 16.71 41.82
CA ALA A 133 -40.12 16.36 40.77
C ALA A 133 -41.12 15.29 41.26
N GLY A 134 -42.40 15.52 41.01
CA GLY A 134 -43.52 14.68 41.45
C GLY A 134 -44.01 14.94 42.87
N GLU A 135 -43.30 15.74 43.70
CA GLU A 135 -43.75 16.11 45.03
C GLU A 135 -44.86 17.16 44.98
N THR A 136 -45.74 17.16 45.98
CA THR A 136 -46.80 18.16 46.12
C THR A 136 -46.28 19.45 46.73
N VAL A 137 -46.53 20.58 46.05
CA VAL A 137 -46.29 21.93 46.58
C VAL A 137 -47.61 22.65 46.83
N THR A 138 -47.68 23.38 47.95
CA THR A 138 -48.82 24.23 48.31
C THR A 138 -48.49 25.68 48.03
N ILE A 139 -49.27 26.32 47.15
CA ILE A 139 -49.23 27.76 46.87
C ILE A 139 -50.30 28.41 47.74
N SER A 140 -49.90 29.27 48.68
CA SER A 140 -50.82 30.02 49.54
C SER A 140 -50.99 31.45 49.05
N GLY A 141 -52.17 32.05 49.24
CA GLY A 141 -52.47 33.37 48.68
C GLY A 141 -53.89 33.84 48.94
N THR A 142 -54.38 34.73 48.07
CA THR A 142 -55.76 35.24 48.10
C THR A 142 -56.43 35.07 46.74
N TYR A 143 -57.72 34.74 46.76
CA TYR A 143 -58.57 34.52 45.57
C TYR A 143 -58.03 33.45 44.60
N LEU A 144 -57.35 32.44 45.14
CA LEU A 144 -56.72 31.38 44.37
C LEU A 144 -57.71 30.41 43.71
N ASN A 145 -58.98 30.42 44.12
CA ASN A 145 -60.06 29.68 43.49
C ASN A 145 -60.38 30.16 42.06
N LEU A 146 -59.88 31.34 41.67
CA LEU A 146 -60.04 31.91 40.33
C LEU A 146 -58.97 31.41 39.35
N ILE A 147 -57.91 30.77 39.84
CA ILE A 147 -56.78 30.31 39.02
C ILE A 147 -57.16 29.09 38.20
N LYS A 148 -56.69 29.06 36.96
CA LYS A 148 -56.89 27.94 36.01
C LYS A 148 -55.59 27.25 35.61
N GLU A 149 -54.45 27.85 35.92
CA GLU A 149 -53.15 27.36 35.48
C GLU A 149 -52.05 27.78 36.46
N VAL A 150 -51.17 26.84 36.78
CA VAL A 150 -49.90 27.08 37.49
C VAL A 150 -48.77 26.81 36.51
N ILE A 151 -47.92 27.81 36.26
CA ILE A 151 -46.84 27.81 35.27
C ILE A 151 -45.49 27.83 36.00
N PHE A 152 -44.64 26.85 35.72
CA PHE A 152 -43.29 26.71 36.24
C PHE A 152 -42.28 27.44 35.34
N SER A 153 -41.07 27.67 35.85
CA SER A 153 -40.00 28.48 35.22
C SER A 153 -39.72 28.14 33.75
N ASN A 154 -39.76 26.85 33.39
CA ASN A 154 -39.56 26.35 32.02
C ASN A 154 -40.81 26.45 31.13
N LYS A 155 -41.82 27.23 31.53
CA LYS A 155 -43.14 27.35 30.90
C LYS A 155 -43.96 26.06 30.90
N LYS A 156 -43.63 25.12 31.78
CA LYS A 156 -44.46 23.95 32.00
C LYS A 156 -45.67 24.35 32.83
N SER A 157 -46.86 24.02 32.34
CA SER A 157 -48.09 24.34 33.02
C SER A 157 -48.76 23.11 33.61
N VAL A 158 -49.32 23.28 34.81
CA VAL A 158 -50.31 22.39 35.41
C VAL A 158 -51.66 23.09 35.30
N LEU A 159 -52.61 22.48 34.62
CA LEU A 159 -53.95 23.03 34.45
C LEU A 159 -54.81 22.69 35.68
N SER A 160 -55.85 23.49 35.92
CA SER A 160 -56.74 23.30 37.08
C SER A 160 -57.42 21.94 37.16
N ALA A 161 -57.55 21.22 36.04
CA ALA A 161 -58.03 19.84 36.03
C ALA A 161 -57.07 18.85 36.72
N ASP A 162 -55.79 19.20 36.78
CA ASP A 162 -54.70 18.40 37.35
C ASP A 162 -54.25 18.93 38.73
N PHE A 163 -54.97 19.92 39.28
CA PHE A 163 -54.73 20.36 40.66
C PHE A 163 -55.17 19.27 41.64
N ILE A 164 -54.38 19.08 42.70
CA ILE A 164 -54.69 18.12 43.77
C ILE A 164 -55.82 18.68 44.63
N SER A 165 -55.72 19.96 44.98
CA SER A 165 -56.79 20.70 45.64
C SER A 165 -56.70 22.19 45.33
N GLN A 166 -57.84 22.87 45.42
CA GLN A 166 -57.94 24.31 45.20
C GLN A 166 -59.01 24.90 46.11
N SER A 167 -58.69 25.98 46.79
CA SER A 167 -59.59 26.81 47.59
C SER A 167 -59.29 28.28 47.34
N GLN A 168 -59.99 29.18 48.04
CA GLN A 168 -59.77 30.62 47.92
C GLN A 168 -58.39 31.06 48.41
N ASP A 169 -57.79 30.31 49.33
CA ASP A 169 -56.54 30.63 50.02
C ASP A 169 -55.35 29.73 49.65
N LYS A 170 -55.58 28.61 48.96
CA LYS A 170 -54.50 27.72 48.51
C LYS A 170 -54.76 26.97 47.20
N ILE A 171 -53.67 26.56 46.55
CA ILE A 171 -53.64 25.57 45.46
C ILE A 171 -52.58 24.53 45.80
N GLU A 172 -52.89 23.24 45.66
CA GLU A 172 -51.94 22.15 45.76
C GLU A 172 -51.74 21.51 44.38
N VAL A 173 -50.49 21.44 43.92
CA VAL A 173 -50.11 20.82 42.64
C VAL A 173 -48.89 19.92 42.83
N ASN A 174 -48.76 18.89 42.01
CA ASN A 174 -47.50 18.15 41.91
C ASN A 174 -46.53 18.91 41.02
N VAL A 175 -45.25 18.96 41.42
CA VAL A 175 -44.18 19.53 40.60
C VAL A 175 -44.00 18.67 39.34
N PRO A 176 -44.13 19.24 38.13
CA PRO A 176 -43.90 18.49 36.89
C PRO A 176 -42.52 17.86 36.82
N LEU A 177 -42.40 16.69 36.17
CA LEU A 177 -41.12 15.98 36.06
C LEU A 177 -40.01 16.79 35.37
N ASP A 178 -40.38 17.64 34.42
CA ASP A 178 -39.49 18.50 33.66
C ASP A 178 -39.36 19.92 34.25
N ALA A 179 -39.94 20.19 35.43
CA ALA A 179 -39.88 21.51 36.06
C ALA A 179 -38.43 21.93 36.36
N GLN A 180 -38.19 23.24 36.31
CA GLN A 180 -36.90 23.85 36.66
C GLN A 180 -37.07 24.83 37.80
N THR A 181 -36.01 25.00 38.57
CA THR A 181 -35.93 26.02 39.63
C THR A 181 -36.27 27.41 39.06
N GLY A 182 -37.09 28.14 39.79
CA GLY A 182 -37.48 29.50 39.44
C GLY A 182 -38.84 29.89 40.01
N PRO A 183 -39.36 31.06 39.64
CA PRO A 183 -40.63 31.53 40.14
C PRO A 183 -41.78 30.68 39.61
N VAL A 184 -42.81 30.54 40.42
CA VAL A 184 -44.08 29.93 40.03
C VAL A 184 -45.07 31.03 39.71
N ILE A 185 -45.68 30.95 38.53
CA ILE A 185 -46.67 31.90 38.05
C ILE A 185 -48.05 31.25 38.12
N ILE A 186 -49.05 31.97 38.61
CA ILE A 186 -50.46 31.55 38.53
C ILE A 186 -51.21 32.42 37.53
N SER A 187 -52.10 31.80 36.75
CA SER A 187 -52.90 32.46 35.72
C SER A 187 -54.38 32.12 35.87
N ASN A 188 -55.26 33.11 35.67
CA ASN A 188 -56.71 32.90 35.62
C ASN A 188 -57.21 32.26 34.31
N GLY A 189 -56.34 32.03 33.32
CA GLY A 189 -56.66 31.32 32.08
C GLY A 189 -57.58 32.07 31.11
N GLU A 190 -57.78 33.38 31.30
CA GLU A 190 -58.57 34.23 30.42
C GLU A 190 -57.81 34.63 29.14
N ALA A 191 -58.53 35.12 28.11
CA ALA A 191 -57.91 35.54 26.84
C ALA A 191 -56.88 36.68 27.02
N GLN A 192 -57.04 37.52 28.04
CA GLN A 192 -56.03 38.42 28.56
C GLN A 192 -55.78 38.04 30.02
N PRO A 193 -54.83 37.12 30.27
CA PRO A 193 -54.70 36.51 31.58
C PRO A 193 -54.15 37.51 32.61
N ILE A 194 -54.63 37.39 33.84
CA ILE A 194 -53.98 37.97 35.00
C ILE A 194 -52.96 36.94 35.48
N GLU A 195 -51.68 37.31 35.36
CA GLU A 195 -50.56 36.49 35.82
C GLU A 195 -49.95 37.09 37.08
N VAL A 196 -49.75 36.25 38.10
CA VAL A 196 -49.10 36.62 39.35
C VAL A 196 -47.91 35.70 39.58
N SER A 197 -46.72 36.27 39.70
CA SER A 197 -45.48 35.53 39.99
C SER A 197 -45.25 35.45 41.50
N SER A 198 -44.71 34.33 41.96
CA SER A 198 -44.20 34.20 43.32
C SER A 198 -43.02 35.17 43.55
N ALA A 199 -42.84 35.60 44.80
CA ALA A 199 -41.74 36.49 45.19
C ALA A 199 -40.40 35.74 45.34
N THR A 200 -40.46 34.44 45.62
CA THR A 200 -39.29 33.56 45.73
C THR A 200 -39.39 32.43 44.72
N ASP A 201 -38.24 31.92 44.33
CA ASP A 201 -38.15 30.73 43.49
C ASP A 201 -38.57 29.49 44.27
N LEU A 202 -39.26 28.56 43.60
CA LEU A 202 -39.35 27.19 44.03
C LEU A 202 -38.06 26.49 43.58
N ILE A 203 -37.31 25.92 44.53
CA ILE A 203 -36.11 25.13 44.24
C ILE A 203 -36.57 23.73 43.85
N VAL A 204 -36.27 23.31 42.63
CA VAL A 204 -36.53 21.93 42.19
C VAL A 204 -35.28 21.10 42.46
N THR A 205 -35.41 20.09 43.31
CA THR A 205 -34.29 19.22 43.70
C THR A 205 -33.74 18.47 42.49
N LEU A 206 -32.41 18.50 42.33
CA LEU A 206 -31.67 17.73 41.33
C LEU A 206 -30.97 16.55 42.02
N PRO A 207 -30.72 15.45 41.28
CA PRO A 207 -29.95 14.32 41.80
C PRO A 207 -28.57 14.73 42.27
N VAL A 208 -28.02 14.00 43.23
CA VAL A 208 -26.64 14.16 43.70
C VAL A 208 -25.90 12.85 43.54
N ILE A 209 -24.72 12.88 42.92
CA ILE A 209 -23.82 11.71 42.83
C ILE A 209 -22.82 11.78 43.98
N SER A 210 -22.80 10.76 44.83
CA SER A 210 -21.92 10.70 46.01
C SER A 210 -20.69 9.80 45.81
N ALA A 211 -20.82 8.70 45.06
CA ALA A 211 -19.70 7.82 44.76
C ALA A 211 -19.91 7.00 43.47
N LEU A 212 -18.79 6.54 42.91
CA LEU A 212 -18.70 5.69 41.73
C LEU A 212 -17.89 4.45 42.08
N SER A 213 -18.44 3.25 41.89
CA SER A 213 -17.77 1.99 42.24
C SER A 213 -18.08 0.85 41.25
N PRO A 214 -17.07 0.06 40.82
CA PRO A 214 -15.66 0.18 41.17
C PRO A 214 -14.95 1.38 40.51
N SER A 215 -13.77 1.76 41.01
CA SER A 215 -12.87 2.73 40.37
C SER A 215 -11.41 2.28 40.60
N PRO A 216 -10.63 1.95 39.55
CA PRO A 216 -11.02 1.95 38.14
C PRO A 216 -12.10 0.91 37.79
N VAL A 217 -12.90 1.19 36.77
CA VAL A 217 -13.93 0.27 36.22
C VAL A 217 -13.55 -0.20 34.83
N LYS A 218 -13.71 -1.50 34.56
CA LYS A 218 -13.49 -2.07 33.24
C LYS A 218 -14.58 -1.65 32.25
N ALA A 219 -14.22 -1.32 31.01
CA ALA A 219 -15.20 -1.09 29.95
C ALA A 219 -16.07 -2.35 29.71
N GLY A 220 -17.37 -2.19 29.52
CA GLY A 220 -18.33 -3.30 29.45
C GLY A 220 -18.71 -3.91 30.80
N ALA A 221 -18.08 -3.52 31.91
CA ALA A 221 -18.47 -3.94 33.25
C ALA A 221 -19.57 -3.06 33.84
N MET A 222 -20.19 -3.54 34.93
CA MET A 222 -21.19 -2.78 35.68
C MET A 222 -20.52 -1.72 36.55
N LEU A 223 -20.98 -0.47 36.41
CA LEU A 223 -20.70 0.64 37.31
C LEU A 223 -21.91 0.86 38.24
N THR A 224 -21.63 1.05 39.52
CA THR A 224 -22.60 1.45 40.55
C THR A 224 -22.38 2.92 40.87
N VAL A 225 -23.43 3.70 40.72
CA VAL A 225 -23.50 5.13 41.03
C VAL A 225 -24.37 5.27 42.27
N THR A 226 -23.80 5.71 43.39
CA THR A 226 -24.57 5.99 44.61
C THR A 226 -24.81 7.48 44.77
N GLY A 227 -25.90 7.85 45.42
CA GLY A 227 -26.32 9.25 45.45
C GLY A 227 -27.63 9.49 46.21
N SER A 228 -28.29 10.59 45.87
CA SER A 228 -29.67 10.89 46.27
C SER A 228 -30.48 11.35 45.06
N ASP A 229 -31.79 11.11 45.09
CA ASP A 229 -32.75 11.44 44.03
C ASP A 229 -32.36 10.91 42.64
N LEU A 230 -31.59 9.82 42.60
CA LEU A 230 -31.09 9.20 41.37
C LEU A 230 -32.20 8.52 40.55
N ASP A 231 -33.39 8.30 41.13
CA ASP A 231 -34.59 7.86 40.41
C ASP A 231 -35.10 8.92 39.41
N LEU A 232 -34.66 10.17 39.53
CA LEU A 232 -35.01 11.25 38.60
C LEU A 232 -34.18 11.23 37.31
N VAL A 233 -33.07 10.51 37.28
CA VAL A 233 -32.14 10.45 36.14
C VAL A 233 -32.80 9.73 34.96
N GLN A 234 -32.68 10.31 33.77
CA GLN A 234 -33.18 9.72 32.52
C GLN A 234 -32.04 9.17 31.66
N GLU A 235 -30.84 9.73 31.80
CA GLU A 235 -29.69 9.35 30.99
C GLU A 235 -28.39 9.66 31.73
N ALA A 236 -27.39 8.81 31.56
CA ALA A 236 -26.02 9.03 32.01
C ALA A 236 -25.09 9.22 30.80
N VAL A 237 -24.15 10.15 30.87
CA VAL A 237 -23.18 10.48 29.81
C VAL A 237 -21.77 10.34 30.37
N PHE A 238 -21.02 9.38 29.81
CA PHE A 238 -19.61 9.15 30.11
C PHE A 238 -18.71 10.04 29.25
N GLY A 239 -17.42 10.11 29.64
CA GLY A 239 -16.35 10.65 28.80
C GLY A 239 -16.39 10.08 27.38
N GLY A 240 -16.05 10.91 26.39
CA GLY A 240 -16.22 10.56 24.97
C GLY A 240 -17.66 10.70 24.45
N ASN A 241 -18.58 11.31 25.21
CA ASN A 241 -19.99 11.51 24.85
C ASN A 241 -20.78 10.20 24.66
N ASN A 242 -20.44 9.17 25.44
CA ASN A 242 -21.14 7.90 25.42
C ASN A 242 -22.38 7.98 26.33
N ARG A 243 -23.58 7.88 25.75
CA ARG A 243 -24.87 8.07 26.43
C ARG A 243 -25.52 6.74 26.76
N VAL A 244 -26.05 6.60 27.98
CA VAL A 244 -26.70 5.40 28.50
C VAL A 244 -28.04 5.78 29.13
N SER A 245 -29.13 5.30 28.56
CA SER A 245 -30.50 5.43 29.11
C SER A 245 -31.04 4.11 29.69
N ASP A 246 -30.41 2.99 29.33
CA ASP A 246 -30.84 1.65 29.75
C ASP A 246 -30.07 1.25 31.02
N PHE A 247 -30.67 1.52 32.18
CA PHE A 247 -30.09 1.16 33.48
C PHE A 247 -30.45 -0.28 33.86
N ALA A 248 -29.49 -1.02 34.41
CA ALA A 248 -29.72 -2.37 34.92
C ALA A 248 -30.60 -2.34 36.19
N SER A 249 -30.42 -1.32 37.02
CA SER A 249 -31.33 -0.98 38.11
C SER A 249 -31.23 0.51 38.44
N GLN A 250 -32.32 1.08 38.92
CA GLN A 250 -32.41 2.48 39.31
C GLN A 250 -33.33 2.63 40.52
N SER A 251 -32.87 3.40 41.50
CA SER A 251 -33.58 3.79 42.72
C SER A 251 -33.13 5.19 43.11
N ALA A 252 -33.73 5.77 44.16
CA ALA A 252 -33.35 7.09 44.65
C ALA A 252 -31.88 7.16 45.12
N ASP A 253 -31.33 6.06 45.64
CA ASP A 253 -30.00 6.06 46.26
C ASP A 253 -28.92 5.41 45.36
N GLU A 254 -29.33 4.71 44.30
CA GLU A 254 -28.42 3.91 43.47
C GLU A 254 -28.89 3.77 42.02
N ILE A 255 -27.98 3.94 41.07
CA ILE A 255 -28.10 3.48 39.67
C ILE A 255 -27.00 2.45 39.39
N ARG A 256 -27.37 1.33 38.76
CA ARG A 256 -26.41 0.38 38.19
C ARG A 256 -26.55 0.38 36.69
N LEU A 257 -25.44 0.61 35.99
CA LEU A 257 -25.43 0.72 34.53
C LEU A 257 -24.15 0.14 33.94
N MET A 258 -24.20 -0.32 32.69
CA MET A 258 -23.04 -0.89 32.01
C MET A 258 -22.17 0.22 31.44
N VAL A 259 -20.86 0.16 31.68
CA VAL A 259 -19.91 1.13 31.11
C VAL A 259 -19.77 0.87 29.61
N PRO A 260 -20.02 1.86 28.74
CA PRO A 260 -19.83 1.69 27.29
C PRO A 260 -18.41 1.28 26.92
N ALA A 261 -18.25 0.43 25.90
CA ALA A 261 -16.93 -0.07 25.46
C ALA A 261 -15.96 1.05 25.04
N THR A 262 -16.50 2.15 24.50
CA THR A 262 -15.77 3.34 24.04
C THR A 262 -15.79 4.49 25.04
N ALA A 263 -16.20 4.24 26.29
CA ALA A 263 -16.15 5.24 27.35
C ALA A 263 -14.71 5.67 27.63
N GLN A 264 -14.53 6.96 27.88
CA GLN A 264 -13.24 7.55 28.25
C GLN A 264 -13.28 7.99 29.71
N ASP A 265 -12.10 8.21 30.29
CA ASP A 265 -11.99 8.84 31.59
C ASP A 265 -12.67 10.21 31.61
N GLY A 266 -13.33 10.54 32.70
CA GLY A 266 -13.97 11.85 32.88
C GLY A 266 -15.14 11.81 33.86
N GLU A 267 -15.70 12.98 34.16
CA GLU A 267 -16.91 13.08 34.98
C GLU A 267 -18.06 12.28 34.35
N LEU A 268 -18.83 11.60 35.20
CA LEU A 268 -20.12 11.06 34.82
C LEU A 268 -21.15 12.17 34.91
N LYS A 269 -21.82 12.48 33.82
CA LYS A 269 -22.96 13.41 33.83
C LYS A 269 -24.27 12.64 33.86
N VAL A 270 -25.21 13.06 34.67
CA VAL A 270 -26.59 12.55 34.63
C VAL A 270 -27.54 13.65 34.19
N ILE A 271 -28.51 13.28 33.35
CA ILE A 271 -29.49 14.18 32.75
C ILE A 271 -30.86 13.81 33.29
N VAL A 272 -31.57 14.78 33.86
CA VAL A 272 -32.95 14.63 34.33
C VAL A 272 -33.96 15.06 33.27
N ALA A 273 -35.26 14.81 33.50
CA ALA A 273 -36.33 15.18 32.57
C ALA A 273 -36.42 16.69 32.26
N SER A 274 -35.92 17.55 33.15
CA SER A 274 -35.81 19.01 32.93
C SER A 274 -34.65 19.41 32.02
N LEU A 275 -33.89 18.42 31.50
CA LEU A 275 -32.68 18.56 30.67
C LEU A 275 -31.50 19.24 31.38
N GLN A 276 -31.53 19.29 32.72
CA GLN A 276 -30.38 19.73 33.51
C GLN A 276 -29.37 18.60 33.68
N GLU A 277 -28.10 18.96 33.60
CA GLU A 277 -26.97 18.06 33.80
C GLU A 277 -26.44 18.20 35.23
N VAL A 278 -26.17 17.07 35.89
CA VAL A 278 -25.41 17.00 37.13
C VAL A 278 -24.16 16.17 36.90
N SER A 279 -22.98 16.74 37.17
CA SER A 279 -21.71 16.01 37.11
C SER A 279 -21.39 15.31 38.42
N SER A 280 -20.74 14.16 38.35
CA SER A 280 -20.06 13.54 39.49
C SER A 280 -18.86 14.37 39.93
N ALA A 281 -18.56 14.38 41.24
CA ALA A 281 -17.37 15.05 41.76
C ALA A 281 -16.08 14.31 41.40
N ASP A 282 -16.08 12.98 41.54
CA ASP A 282 -14.99 12.12 41.10
C ASP A 282 -15.22 11.66 39.66
N PRO A 283 -14.16 11.55 38.83
CA PRO A 283 -14.28 11.02 37.48
C PRO A 283 -14.46 9.50 37.48
N VAL A 284 -15.14 8.99 36.46
CA VAL A 284 -15.02 7.59 36.05
C VAL A 284 -13.61 7.39 35.52
N VAL A 285 -12.89 6.43 36.10
CA VAL A 285 -11.55 6.02 35.62
C VAL A 285 -11.68 4.62 35.02
N LEU A 286 -11.32 4.47 33.76
CA LEU A 286 -11.37 3.20 33.04
C LEU A 286 -10.16 2.32 33.42
N ALA A 287 -10.39 1.04 33.65
CA ALA A 287 -9.31 0.08 33.86
C ALA A 287 -8.44 -0.03 32.59
N VAL A 288 -7.16 -0.34 32.78
CA VAL A 288 -6.20 -0.59 31.70
C VAL A 288 -5.76 -2.05 31.74
N PRO A 289 -5.41 -2.65 30.58
CA PRO A 289 -4.77 -3.95 30.56
C PRO A 289 -3.46 -3.93 31.34
N THR A 290 -3.04 -5.09 31.84
CA THR A 290 -1.66 -5.30 32.30
C THR A 290 -1.02 -6.39 31.48
N ILE A 291 0.28 -6.27 31.19
CA ILE A 291 1.07 -7.29 30.48
C ILE A 291 2.13 -7.79 31.46
N THR A 292 2.02 -9.04 31.88
CA THR A 292 2.92 -9.66 32.87
C THR A 292 3.98 -10.53 32.21
N ASP A 293 3.69 -11.11 31.04
CA ASP A 293 4.64 -11.94 30.29
C ASP A 293 4.43 -11.83 28.78
N VAL A 294 5.51 -12.04 28.03
CA VAL A 294 5.52 -12.07 26.57
C VAL A 294 6.37 -13.25 26.10
N ALA A 295 5.74 -14.21 25.42
CA ALA A 295 6.39 -15.44 25.00
C ALA A 295 6.04 -15.85 23.56
N PRO A 296 7.01 -16.28 22.74
CA PRO A 296 8.45 -16.36 23.06
C PRO A 296 9.12 -14.96 23.13
N ASN A 297 10.15 -14.84 23.96
CA ASN A 297 11.10 -13.72 23.98
C ASN A 297 12.51 -14.30 24.23
N PRO A 298 13.44 -14.29 23.26
CA PRO A 298 13.35 -13.62 21.96
C PRO A 298 12.30 -14.20 21.01
N ALA A 299 11.68 -13.35 20.17
CA ALA A 299 10.70 -13.74 19.17
C ALA A 299 11.27 -13.69 17.75
N LYS A 300 10.86 -14.63 16.90
CA LYS A 300 11.20 -14.56 15.47
C LYS A 300 10.24 -13.59 14.76
N PRO A 301 10.73 -12.59 14.02
CA PRO A 301 9.86 -11.74 13.21
C PRO A 301 9.02 -12.57 12.23
N GLY A 302 7.76 -12.18 12.02
CA GLY A 302 6.80 -12.93 11.20
C GLY A 302 6.14 -14.12 11.90
N THR A 303 6.42 -14.35 13.19
CA THR A 303 5.80 -15.42 13.99
C THR A 303 4.94 -14.86 15.12
N ASP A 304 4.12 -15.74 15.71
CA ASP A 304 3.18 -15.36 16.75
C ASP A 304 3.83 -15.32 18.12
N ILE A 305 3.46 -14.32 18.90
CA ILE A 305 3.73 -14.21 20.33
C ILE A 305 2.43 -14.23 21.11
N THR A 306 2.54 -14.66 22.37
CA THR A 306 1.47 -14.63 23.37
C THR A 306 1.85 -13.64 24.47
N LEU A 307 0.98 -12.65 24.67
CA LEU A 307 1.01 -11.77 25.84
C LEU A 307 0.08 -12.38 26.90
N THR A 308 0.58 -12.49 28.12
CA THR A 308 -0.19 -12.91 29.30
C THR A 308 -0.37 -11.71 30.23
N GLY A 309 -1.53 -11.60 30.87
CA GLY A 309 -1.86 -10.39 31.63
C GLY A 309 -3.25 -10.36 32.23
N THR A 310 -3.77 -9.15 32.44
CA THR A 310 -5.17 -8.91 32.86
C THR A 310 -5.84 -7.93 31.91
N ASP A 311 -7.14 -8.06 31.75
CA ASP A 311 -7.97 -7.19 30.91
C ASP A 311 -7.44 -7.03 29.46
N LEU A 312 -6.77 -8.06 28.96
CA LEU A 312 -6.20 -8.08 27.61
C LEU A 312 -7.29 -8.13 26.52
N ASP A 313 -8.53 -8.43 26.90
CA ASP A 313 -9.74 -8.29 26.08
C ASP A 313 -10.13 -6.83 25.76
N LEU A 314 -9.52 -5.85 26.43
CA LEU A 314 -9.72 -4.43 26.12
C LEU A 314 -8.87 -3.92 24.95
N VAL A 315 -7.88 -4.70 24.52
CA VAL A 315 -6.90 -4.27 23.51
C VAL A 315 -7.55 -4.15 22.12
N THR A 316 -7.38 -3.01 21.46
CA THR A 316 -7.89 -2.77 20.10
C THR A 316 -6.79 -2.79 19.05
N SER A 317 -5.55 -2.49 19.44
CA SER A 317 -4.38 -2.55 18.56
C SER A 317 -3.11 -2.79 19.36
N ILE A 318 -2.10 -3.33 18.68
CA ILE A 318 -0.79 -3.68 19.24
C ILE A 318 0.31 -3.16 18.33
N PHE A 319 1.32 -2.53 18.92
CA PHE A 319 2.46 -1.93 18.25
C PHE A 319 3.75 -2.52 18.80
N PHE A 320 4.67 -2.83 17.89
CA PHE A 320 6.01 -3.33 18.18
C PHE A 320 7.05 -2.24 17.96
N GLY A 321 8.29 -2.51 18.35
CA GLY A 321 9.39 -1.56 18.19
C GLY A 321 9.51 -1.03 16.77
N GLY A 322 9.84 0.26 16.66
CA GLY A 322 9.78 1.01 15.40
C GLY A 322 8.39 1.56 15.06
N ASP A 323 7.46 1.55 16.01
CA ASP A 323 6.07 2.00 15.85
C ASP A 323 5.31 1.22 14.75
N VAL A 324 5.58 -0.08 14.66
CA VAL A 324 4.99 -0.95 13.63
C VAL A 324 3.79 -1.68 14.22
N GLU A 325 2.62 -1.47 13.62
CA GLU A 325 1.40 -2.17 14.03
C GLU A 325 1.47 -3.67 13.71
N GLY A 326 1.16 -4.50 14.71
CA GLY A 326 1.04 -5.95 14.57
C GLY A 326 -0.39 -6.42 14.37
N SER A 327 -0.54 -7.69 14.05
CA SER A 327 -1.87 -8.31 13.84
C SER A 327 -2.30 -9.11 15.06
N ILE A 328 -3.48 -8.79 15.60
CA ILE A 328 -4.10 -9.57 16.68
C ILE A 328 -4.79 -10.80 16.07
N ILE A 329 -4.41 -12.00 16.53
CA ILE A 329 -4.99 -13.28 16.09
C ILE A 329 -6.14 -13.69 16.98
N SER A 330 -5.94 -13.62 18.30
CA SER A 330 -6.96 -13.98 19.28
C SER A 330 -6.79 -13.15 20.54
N GLN A 331 -7.90 -12.88 21.20
CA GLN A 331 -7.97 -12.03 22.36
C GLN A 331 -8.92 -12.62 23.40
N GLU A 332 -8.42 -12.75 24.62
CA GLU A 332 -9.11 -13.26 25.80
C GLU A 332 -8.74 -12.40 27.01
N LEU A 333 -9.42 -12.61 28.14
CA LEU A 333 -9.25 -11.81 29.36
C LEU A 333 -7.79 -11.74 29.86
N GLU A 334 -7.09 -12.88 29.84
CA GLU A 334 -5.74 -13.02 30.39
C GLU A 334 -4.69 -13.33 29.31
N LYS A 335 -5.11 -13.38 28.04
CA LYS A 335 -4.26 -13.83 26.93
C LYS A 335 -4.54 -13.07 25.64
N LEU A 336 -3.50 -12.58 25.00
CA LEU A 336 -3.55 -11.97 23.66
C LEU A 336 -2.50 -12.63 22.77
N VAL A 337 -2.91 -13.15 21.61
CA VAL A 337 -1.98 -13.71 20.61
C VAL A 337 -1.90 -12.74 19.45
N ALA A 338 -0.68 -12.38 19.07
CA ALA A 338 -0.42 -11.44 17.98
C ALA A 338 0.82 -11.85 17.17
N THR A 339 0.82 -11.54 15.88
CA THR A 339 1.97 -11.77 14.99
C THR A 339 2.93 -10.58 15.05
N VAL A 340 4.21 -10.87 15.24
CA VAL A 340 5.30 -9.87 15.21
C VAL A 340 5.57 -9.45 13.77
N PRO A 341 5.50 -8.15 13.41
CA PRO A 341 5.84 -7.69 12.06
C PRO A 341 7.29 -7.99 11.65
N LEU A 342 7.54 -8.27 10.37
CA LEU A 342 8.90 -8.51 9.84
C LEU A 342 9.82 -7.29 9.93
N THR A 343 9.26 -6.08 9.96
CA THR A 343 9.99 -4.81 10.05
C THR A 343 10.11 -4.31 11.49
N ALA A 344 9.61 -5.04 12.48
CA ALA A 344 9.74 -4.66 13.89
C ALA A 344 11.21 -4.64 14.32
N VAL A 345 11.53 -3.81 15.31
CA VAL A 345 12.83 -3.78 15.99
C VAL A 345 12.67 -4.09 17.47
N ASP A 346 13.79 -4.35 18.16
CA ASP A 346 13.81 -4.59 19.60
C ASP A 346 13.27 -3.37 20.38
N ASP A 347 12.14 -3.52 21.06
CA ASP A 347 11.55 -2.48 21.91
C ASP A 347 10.43 -3.05 22.79
N LEU A 348 9.82 -2.20 23.62
CA LEU A 348 8.57 -2.48 24.31
C LEU A 348 7.41 -2.70 23.32
N ILE A 349 6.50 -3.59 23.69
CA ILE A 349 5.23 -3.74 22.99
C ILE A 349 4.25 -2.75 23.59
N THR A 350 3.55 -1.98 22.76
CA THR A 350 2.50 -1.06 23.17
C THR A 350 1.15 -1.59 22.73
N VAL A 351 0.18 -1.69 23.65
CA VAL A 351 -1.21 -2.03 23.35
C VAL A 351 -2.11 -0.83 23.61
N ASN A 352 -3.10 -0.62 22.75
CA ASN A 352 -4.08 0.44 22.89
C ASN A 352 -5.47 -0.14 23.18
N THR A 353 -6.34 0.66 23.77
CA THR A 353 -7.73 0.28 24.10
C THR A 353 -8.73 1.25 23.48
N ALA A 354 -10.00 0.82 23.37
CA ALA A 354 -11.11 1.66 22.92
C ALA A 354 -11.38 2.88 23.84
N ALA A 355 -10.86 2.86 25.07
CA ALA A 355 -10.90 3.97 26.03
C ALA A 355 -9.79 5.02 25.80
N ASN A 356 -9.08 4.97 24.67
CA ASN A 356 -7.92 5.82 24.33
C ASN A 356 -6.78 5.74 25.34
N LYS A 357 -6.57 4.56 25.94
CA LYS A 357 -5.43 4.30 26.83
C LYS A 357 -4.41 3.40 26.15
N SER A 358 -3.14 3.65 26.44
CA SER A 358 -2.01 2.88 25.96
C SER A 358 -1.24 2.27 27.14
N VAL A 359 -0.83 1.01 27.00
CA VAL A 359 -0.04 0.27 28.01
C VAL A 359 1.15 -0.38 27.32
N GLN A 360 2.29 -0.41 28.00
CA GLN A 360 3.50 -1.07 27.51
C GLN A 360 3.76 -2.38 28.25
N SER A 361 4.47 -3.31 27.60
CA SER A 361 5.00 -4.51 28.24
C SER A 361 5.98 -4.16 29.37
N GLY A 362 6.18 -5.06 30.33
CA GLY A 362 7.12 -4.85 31.45
C GLY A 362 8.61 -4.85 31.06
N GLY A 363 8.93 -5.30 29.84
CA GLY A 363 10.28 -5.33 29.28
C GLY A 363 10.26 -5.44 27.77
N ASN A 364 11.41 -5.21 27.14
CA ASN A 364 11.56 -5.22 25.69
C ASN A 364 11.33 -6.63 25.14
N LEU A 365 10.61 -6.70 24.02
CA LEU A 365 10.67 -7.84 23.14
C LEU A 365 11.98 -7.77 22.36
N THR A 366 12.80 -8.81 22.48
CA THR A 366 14.00 -8.97 21.65
C THR A 366 13.69 -9.86 20.46
N LEU A 367 14.32 -9.58 19.32
CA LEU A 367 14.08 -10.32 18.08
C LEU A 367 15.22 -11.27 17.78
N ILE A 368 14.87 -12.45 17.28
CA ILE A 368 15.83 -13.45 16.83
C ILE A 368 16.50 -12.93 15.55
N LEU A 369 17.83 -12.84 15.57
CA LEU A 369 18.64 -12.57 14.40
C LEU A 369 19.03 -13.87 13.68
N PRO A 370 19.23 -13.84 12.35
CA PRO A 370 19.84 -14.94 11.65
C PRO A 370 21.26 -15.22 12.15
N THR A 371 21.67 -16.48 12.10
CA THR A 371 23.04 -16.90 12.38
C THR A 371 23.68 -17.49 11.12
N ILE A 372 24.99 -17.31 10.97
CA ILE A 372 25.76 -17.90 9.88
C ILE A 372 26.59 -19.03 10.47
N SER A 373 26.34 -20.26 10.04
CA SER A 373 27.12 -21.43 10.44
C SER A 373 28.25 -21.74 9.47
N SER A 374 28.00 -21.60 8.15
CA SER A 374 29.06 -21.70 7.15
C SER A 374 28.75 -20.93 5.88
N VAL A 375 29.81 -20.54 5.18
CA VAL A 375 29.79 -19.86 3.88
C VAL A 375 30.69 -20.68 2.95
N GLY A 376 30.12 -21.25 1.89
CA GLY A 376 30.83 -22.23 1.07
C GLY A 376 30.45 -22.18 -0.41
N PRO A 377 31.43 -22.36 -1.32
CA PRO A 377 32.86 -22.50 -1.07
C PRO A 377 33.55 -21.19 -0.64
N GLU A 378 34.59 -21.26 0.21
CA GLU A 378 35.36 -20.08 0.67
C GLU A 378 36.21 -19.46 -0.44
N GLN A 379 36.72 -20.30 -1.35
CA GLN A 379 37.37 -19.84 -2.58
C GLN A 379 36.38 -19.97 -3.73
N ILE A 380 36.00 -18.84 -4.31
CA ILE A 380 34.89 -18.79 -5.26
C ILE A 380 35.16 -17.77 -6.36
N LYS A 381 34.67 -18.03 -7.57
CA LYS A 381 34.79 -17.12 -8.71
C LYS A 381 33.55 -16.21 -8.81
N SER A 382 33.71 -15.07 -9.48
CA SER A 382 32.54 -14.27 -9.91
C SER A 382 31.57 -15.11 -10.75
N ASN A 383 30.28 -14.83 -10.61
CA ASN A 383 29.16 -15.56 -11.22
C ASN A 383 28.97 -17.02 -10.77
N ALA A 384 29.77 -17.52 -9.83
CA ALA A 384 29.53 -18.83 -9.22
C ALA A 384 28.46 -18.72 -8.10
N VAL A 385 27.83 -19.84 -7.79
CA VAL A 385 26.83 -19.94 -6.72
C VAL A 385 27.54 -20.16 -5.38
N LEU A 386 27.27 -19.27 -4.44
CA LEU A 386 27.65 -19.37 -3.03
C LEU A 386 26.48 -19.94 -2.23
N THR A 387 26.76 -20.87 -1.32
CA THR A 387 25.80 -21.41 -0.36
C THR A 387 26.16 -20.92 1.04
N ILE A 388 25.17 -20.41 1.76
CA ILE A 388 25.27 -19.93 3.13
C ILE A 388 24.30 -20.77 3.96
N THR A 389 24.79 -21.42 5.02
CA THR A 389 23.96 -22.22 5.94
C THR A 389 23.97 -21.62 7.33
N GLY A 390 22.89 -21.83 8.07
CA GLY A 390 22.69 -21.19 9.37
C GLY A 390 21.29 -21.43 9.94
N ASP A 391 20.83 -20.51 10.79
CA ASP A 391 19.48 -20.49 11.33
C ASP A 391 18.80 -19.14 11.06
N ASN A 392 17.47 -19.17 10.91
CA ASN A 392 16.60 -18.01 10.65
C ASN A 392 17.02 -17.18 9.42
N LEU A 393 17.66 -17.83 8.45
CA LEU A 393 18.14 -17.19 7.23
C LEU A 393 17.01 -16.67 6.33
N ASP A 394 15.78 -17.13 6.54
CA ASP A 394 14.57 -16.65 5.88
C ASP A 394 14.23 -15.17 6.17
N LEU A 395 14.89 -14.56 7.16
CA LEU A 395 14.74 -13.14 7.49
C LEU A 395 15.60 -12.21 6.62
N VAL A 396 16.52 -12.75 5.82
CA VAL A 396 17.51 -12.00 5.05
C VAL A 396 16.91 -11.53 3.71
N THR A 397 17.11 -10.26 3.38
CA THR A 397 16.69 -9.68 2.08
C THR A 397 17.86 -9.39 1.17
N ASP A 398 19.01 -9.03 1.73
CA ASP A 398 20.18 -8.58 1.00
C ASP A 398 21.47 -9.16 1.56
N ILE A 399 22.42 -9.40 0.67
CA ILE A 399 23.75 -9.93 0.98
C ILE A 399 24.76 -8.95 0.40
N ASN A 400 25.50 -8.29 1.29
CA ASN A 400 26.52 -7.32 0.92
C ASN A 400 27.88 -8.00 0.98
N PHE A 401 28.66 -7.87 -0.09
CA PHE A 401 29.99 -8.43 -0.19
C PHE A 401 31.06 -7.35 -0.03
N ALA A 402 32.28 -7.77 0.26
CA ALA A 402 33.43 -6.88 0.26
C ALA A 402 33.64 -6.23 -1.11
N GLY A 403 34.12 -4.98 -1.11
CA GLY A 403 34.23 -4.15 -2.32
C GLY A 403 32.95 -3.40 -2.70
N GLY A 404 31.86 -3.54 -1.93
CA GLY A 404 30.63 -2.75 -2.09
C GLY A 404 29.63 -3.30 -3.11
N THR A 405 29.83 -4.54 -3.57
CA THR A 405 28.82 -5.27 -4.35
C THR A 405 27.74 -5.83 -3.43
N SER A 406 26.52 -5.99 -3.94
CA SER A 406 25.43 -6.65 -3.23
C SER A 406 24.64 -7.57 -4.16
N ALA A 407 23.97 -8.56 -3.58
CA ALA A 407 23.05 -9.44 -4.29
C ALA A 407 21.87 -9.83 -3.39
N THR A 408 20.76 -10.17 -4.03
CA THR A 408 19.62 -10.79 -3.35
C THR A 408 19.74 -12.31 -3.37
N PRO A 409 19.21 -13.02 -2.35
CA PRO A 409 19.13 -14.48 -2.36
C PRO A 409 18.44 -15.01 -3.62
N THR A 410 19.04 -16.03 -4.26
CA THR A 410 18.43 -16.78 -5.38
C THR A 410 17.49 -17.85 -4.87
N VAL A 411 17.89 -18.56 -3.80
CA VAL A 411 17.03 -19.46 -3.01
C VAL A 411 17.23 -19.10 -1.55
N ILE A 412 16.14 -19.12 -0.78
CA ILE A 412 16.15 -18.79 0.64
C ILE A 412 15.21 -19.73 1.40
N SER A 413 15.68 -20.21 2.54
CA SER A 413 14.94 -20.99 3.53
C SER A 413 15.42 -20.61 4.92
N SER A 414 14.83 -21.18 5.98
CA SER A 414 15.25 -20.89 7.35
C SER A 414 16.69 -21.31 7.66
N ASN A 415 17.28 -22.21 6.87
CA ASN A 415 18.58 -22.81 7.18
C ASN A 415 19.61 -22.71 6.04
N GLU A 416 19.19 -22.24 4.86
CA GLU A 416 20.04 -22.16 3.68
C GLU A 416 19.65 -20.97 2.80
N ILE A 417 20.68 -20.25 2.34
CA ILE A 417 20.62 -19.26 1.27
C ILE A 417 21.57 -19.69 0.17
N THR A 418 21.13 -19.58 -1.09
CA THR A 418 22.03 -19.58 -2.25
C THR A 418 22.01 -18.24 -2.95
N VAL A 419 23.17 -17.79 -3.41
CA VAL A 419 23.34 -16.49 -4.08
C VAL A 419 24.44 -16.56 -5.12
N VAL A 420 24.32 -15.83 -6.22
CA VAL A 420 25.37 -15.71 -7.24
C VAL A 420 26.32 -14.57 -6.88
N ILE A 421 27.63 -14.83 -6.89
CA ILE A 421 28.64 -13.80 -6.62
C ILE A 421 28.65 -12.73 -7.72
N PRO A 422 28.39 -11.46 -7.43
CA PRO A 422 28.45 -10.39 -8.42
C PRO A 422 29.87 -10.18 -8.98
N PRO A 423 30.03 -9.81 -10.25
CA PRO A 423 31.30 -9.33 -10.79
C PRO A 423 31.82 -8.11 -10.02
N GLY A 424 33.13 -8.05 -9.78
CA GLY A 424 33.78 -6.95 -9.06
C GLY A 424 33.77 -7.09 -7.53
N THR A 425 33.24 -8.20 -7.00
CA THR A 425 33.36 -8.56 -5.59
C THR A 425 34.83 -8.72 -5.20
N GLN A 426 35.20 -8.24 -4.02
CA GLN A 426 36.55 -8.35 -3.47
C GLN A 426 36.61 -9.42 -2.37
N ASP A 427 37.83 -9.80 -1.98
CA ASP A 427 38.06 -10.67 -0.83
C ASP A 427 37.50 -10.05 0.46
N GLY A 428 36.84 -10.86 1.28
CA GLY A 428 36.35 -10.43 2.59
C GLY A 428 35.12 -11.18 3.06
N SER A 429 34.66 -10.82 4.27
CA SER A 429 33.41 -11.32 4.85
C SER A 429 32.19 -10.83 4.06
N ILE A 430 31.09 -11.54 4.22
CA ILE A 430 29.76 -11.13 3.76
C ILE A 430 28.96 -10.54 4.92
N VAL A 431 28.02 -9.65 4.60
CA VAL A 431 27.09 -9.07 5.57
C VAL A 431 25.66 -9.37 5.10
N LEU A 432 24.92 -10.14 5.89
CA LEU A 432 23.50 -10.37 5.67
C LEU A 432 22.71 -9.20 6.27
N THR A 433 21.79 -8.65 5.48
CA THR A 433 20.85 -7.61 5.94
C THR A 433 19.45 -8.20 5.96
N THR A 434 18.79 -8.06 7.10
CA THR A 434 17.41 -8.52 7.31
C THR A 434 16.37 -7.47 6.96
N THR A 435 15.10 -7.84 6.85
CA THR A 435 13.99 -6.93 6.52
C THR A 435 13.88 -5.73 7.48
N ASN A 436 14.23 -5.90 8.76
CA ASN A 436 14.22 -4.81 9.75
C ASN A 436 15.54 -4.00 9.79
N GLY A 437 16.47 -4.27 8.88
CA GLY A 437 17.75 -3.56 8.76
C GLY A 437 18.86 -4.09 9.66
N SER A 438 18.63 -5.15 10.45
CA SER A 438 19.69 -5.77 11.26
C SER A 438 20.74 -6.40 10.35
N GLN A 439 22.02 -6.25 10.72
CA GLN A 439 23.17 -6.72 9.95
C GLN A 439 23.96 -7.79 10.69
N ILE A 440 24.28 -8.87 9.98
CA ILE A 440 25.00 -10.03 10.52
C ILE A 440 26.19 -10.29 9.60
N THR A 441 27.41 -10.16 10.14
CA THR A 441 28.65 -10.36 9.39
C THR A 441 29.13 -11.80 9.56
N SER A 442 29.56 -12.45 8.48
CA SER A 442 30.16 -13.78 8.53
C SER A 442 31.54 -13.76 9.20
N GLU A 443 31.81 -14.77 10.02
CA GLU A 443 33.17 -15.03 10.52
C GLU A 443 34.09 -15.56 9.41
N GLN A 444 33.53 -16.29 8.45
CA GLN A 444 34.26 -16.75 7.26
C GLN A 444 34.49 -15.58 6.31
N SER A 445 35.65 -15.58 5.65
CA SER A 445 36.00 -14.64 4.58
C SER A 445 36.03 -15.38 3.25
N LEU A 446 35.45 -14.77 2.22
CA LEU A 446 35.59 -15.25 0.85
C LEU A 446 36.92 -14.82 0.26
N THR A 447 37.51 -15.68 -0.57
CA THR A 447 38.59 -15.36 -1.49
C THR A 447 38.03 -15.44 -2.91
N ILE A 448 38.00 -14.30 -3.59
CA ILE A 448 37.53 -14.19 -4.95
C ILE A 448 38.66 -14.59 -5.89
N LEU A 449 38.53 -15.80 -6.44
CA LEU A 449 39.48 -16.31 -7.39
C LEU A 449 39.42 -15.50 -8.68
N ALA A 450 40.59 -15.16 -9.23
CA ALA A 450 40.67 -14.55 -10.54
C ALA A 450 40.00 -15.46 -11.58
N SER A 451 39.32 -14.85 -12.55
CA SER A 451 38.83 -15.58 -13.72
C SER A 451 40.01 -16.22 -14.43
N ASN A 452 39.93 -17.50 -14.76
CA ASN A 452 40.95 -18.20 -15.53
C ASN A 452 40.58 -18.29 -17.02
N VAL A 453 39.53 -17.57 -17.44
CA VAL A 453 39.14 -17.46 -18.84
C VAL A 453 40.33 -16.91 -19.64
N PRO A 454 40.82 -17.65 -20.66
CA PRO A 454 41.92 -17.20 -21.49
C PRO A 454 41.55 -15.94 -22.26
N ILE A 455 42.54 -15.09 -22.52
CA ILE A 455 42.37 -13.91 -23.38
C ILE A 455 43.17 -14.15 -24.64
N ILE A 456 42.53 -14.12 -25.80
CA ILE A 456 43.20 -14.31 -27.10
C ILE A 456 43.51 -12.93 -27.68
N THR A 457 44.80 -12.63 -27.87
CA THR A 457 45.27 -11.34 -28.39
C THR A 457 45.93 -11.45 -29.77
N GLY A 458 46.37 -12.64 -30.19
CA GLY A 458 46.91 -12.88 -31.53
C GLY A 458 46.59 -14.27 -32.05
N TYR A 459 46.33 -14.35 -33.35
CA TYR A 459 45.93 -15.55 -34.09
C TYR A 459 46.17 -15.31 -35.59
N PRO A 460 46.36 -16.36 -36.40
CA PRO A 460 46.47 -16.19 -37.84
C PRO A 460 45.09 -15.94 -38.48
N ALA A 461 45.03 -15.08 -39.49
CA ALA A 461 43.80 -14.88 -40.26
C ALA A 461 43.51 -16.06 -41.21
N ILE A 462 44.56 -16.77 -41.64
CA ILE A 462 44.52 -17.92 -42.54
C ILE A 462 45.40 -19.02 -41.94
N ALA A 463 44.95 -20.27 -41.96
CA ALA A 463 45.73 -21.42 -41.51
C ALA A 463 45.46 -22.64 -42.38
N LYS A 464 46.43 -23.54 -42.54
CA LYS A 464 46.24 -24.80 -43.28
C LYS A 464 46.07 -25.99 -42.34
N PRO A 465 45.19 -26.97 -42.65
CA PRO A 465 45.24 -28.27 -41.99
C PRO A 465 46.66 -28.86 -42.09
N GLY A 466 47.15 -29.41 -40.97
CA GLY A 466 48.53 -29.87 -40.82
C GLY A 466 49.56 -28.80 -40.45
N GLU A 467 49.23 -27.51 -40.58
CA GLU A 467 50.13 -26.39 -40.23
C GLU A 467 50.18 -26.15 -38.72
N MET A 468 51.37 -25.85 -38.20
CA MET A 468 51.53 -25.33 -36.85
C MET A 468 51.22 -23.84 -36.81
N ILE A 469 50.17 -23.48 -36.08
CA ILE A 469 49.78 -22.09 -35.87
C ILE A 469 50.17 -21.59 -34.47
N THR A 470 50.43 -20.29 -34.36
CA THR A 470 50.70 -19.62 -33.09
C THR A 470 49.51 -18.79 -32.66
N ILE A 471 49.05 -19.02 -31.43
CA ILE A 471 48.06 -18.22 -30.73
C ILE A 471 48.77 -17.49 -29.58
N THR A 472 48.56 -16.19 -29.46
CA THR A 472 49.09 -15.39 -28.35
C THR A 472 47.96 -14.81 -27.51
N GLY A 473 48.25 -14.58 -26.23
CA GLY A 473 47.21 -14.27 -25.27
C GLY A 473 47.68 -14.16 -23.83
N GLU A 474 46.74 -14.39 -22.92
CA GLU A 474 47.00 -14.58 -21.49
C GLU A 474 46.33 -15.89 -21.03
N LYS A 475 46.93 -16.55 -20.03
CA LYS A 475 46.42 -17.80 -19.41
C LYS A 475 46.30 -18.98 -20.36
N LEU A 476 47.06 -18.97 -21.46
CA LEU A 476 47.05 -20.05 -22.46
C LEU A 476 47.62 -21.37 -21.90
N ASN A 477 48.43 -21.31 -20.84
CA ASN A 477 48.93 -22.47 -20.13
C ASN A 477 47.83 -23.27 -19.41
N LEU A 478 46.69 -22.65 -19.09
CA LEU A 478 45.58 -23.28 -18.36
C LEU A 478 44.66 -24.12 -19.25
N LEU A 479 44.87 -24.09 -20.58
CA LEU A 479 44.04 -24.82 -21.53
C LEU A 479 44.15 -26.34 -21.32
N THR A 480 43.06 -27.08 -21.42
CA THR A 480 43.08 -28.54 -21.64
C THR A 480 42.80 -28.88 -23.08
N ASP A 481 41.81 -28.19 -23.67
CA ASP A 481 41.32 -28.50 -25.00
C ASP A 481 41.40 -27.27 -25.90
N VAL A 482 41.85 -27.51 -27.12
CA VAL A 482 41.82 -26.56 -28.22
C VAL A 482 40.99 -27.22 -29.32
N ILE A 483 39.78 -26.74 -29.47
CA ILE A 483 38.73 -27.37 -30.24
C ILE A 483 38.52 -26.55 -31.50
N PHE A 484 38.91 -27.11 -32.63
CA PHE A 484 38.67 -26.55 -33.95
C PHE A 484 37.19 -26.74 -34.37
N PRO A 485 36.74 -26.06 -35.44
CA PRO A 485 35.37 -26.18 -35.93
C PRO A 485 34.90 -27.62 -36.07
N GLU A 486 33.59 -27.83 -35.90
CA GLU A 486 32.98 -29.17 -35.89
C GLU A 486 33.45 -30.09 -34.75
N ASN A 487 33.90 -29.51 -33.62
CA ASN A 487 34.35 -30.21 -32.41
C ASN A 487 35.61 -31.07 -32.61
N ILE A 488 36.49 -30.65 -33.52
CA ILE A 488 37.73 -31.38 -33.80
C ILE A 488 38.79 -30.97 -32.79
N ILE A 489 39.11 -31.87 -31.86
CA ILE A 489 40.08 -31.59 -30.80
C ILE A 489 41.50 -31.69 -31.35
N ALA A 490 42.32 -30.68 -31.07
CA ALA A 490 43.73 -30.70 -31.42
C ALA A 490 44.50 -31.71 -30.56
N THR A 491 45.36 -32.50 -31.20
CA THR A 491 46.16 -33.55 -30.52
C THR A 491 47.66 -33.30 -30.60
N GLN A 492 48.09 -32.33 -31.42
CA GLN A 492 49.50 -32.00 -31.65
C GLN A 492 49.76 -30.54 -31.25
N PHE A 493 50.72 -30.36 -30.35
CA PHE A 493 51.07 -29.08 -29.75
C PHE A 493 52.58 -28.86 -29.80
N GLY A 494 52.98 -27.59 -29.96
CA GLY A 494 54.35 -27.13 -29.80
C GLY A 494 54.56 -26.53 -28.41
N THR A 495 55.09 -25.31 -28.37
CA THR A 495 55.28 -24.53 -27.16
C THR A 495 53.96 -24.13 -26.53
N LYS A 496 53.85 -24.29 -25.21
CA LYS A 496 52.72 -23.81 -24.42
C LYS A 496 53.22 -23.09 -23.18
N THR A 497 52.99 -21.79 -23.13
CA THR A 497 53.31 -20.90 -22.01
C THR A 497 52.05 -20.12 -21.61
N GLU A 498 52.17 -19.22 -20.64
CA GLU A 498 51.06 -18.36 -20.23
C GLU A 498 50.58 -17.44 -21.36
N SER A 499 51.46 -17.03 -22.28
CA SER A 499 51.16 -16.05 -23.32
C SER A 499 51.26 -16.56 -24.75
N LEU A 500 51.65 -17.82 -24.95
CA LEU A 500 51.83 -18.42 -26.28
C LEU A 500 51.37 -19.88 -26.29
N LEU A 501 50.65 -20.25 -27.34
CA LEU A 501 50.24 -21.60 -27.66
C LEU A 501 50.58 -21.87 -29.14
N GLU A 502 51.43 -22.86 -29.38
CA GLU A 502 51.61 -23.46 -30.69
C GLU A 502 50.77 -24.74 -30.78
N VAL A 503 49.91 -24.80 -31.79
CA VAL A 503 49.01 -25.94 -32.00
C VAL A 503 48.97 -26.25 -33.49
N VAL A 504 49.02 -27.53 -33.81
CA VAL A 504 48.85 -27.98 -35.20
C VAL A 504 47.37 -28.03 -35.51
N VAL A 505 46.95 -27.39 -36.61
CA VAL A 505 45.58 -27.50 -37.14
C VAL A 505 45.35 -28.96 -37.53
N PRO A 506 44.37 -29.67 -36.94
CA PRO A 506 44.15 -31.07 -37.28
C PRO A 506 43.78 -31.25 -38.76
N GLU A 507 44.29 -32.31 -39.40
CA GLU A 507 44.01 -32.63 -40.81
C GLU A 507 42.52 -32.77 -41.13
N ALA A 508 41.72 -33.18 -40.13
CA ALA A 508 40.28 -33.34 -40.28
C ALA A 508 39.52 -32.01 -40.34
N VAL A 509 40.15 -30.87 -40.02
CA VAL A 509 39.50 -29.56 -40.04
C VAL A 509 39.06 -29.23 -41.46
N LYS A 510 37.74 -29.08 -41.63
CA LYS A 510 37.18 -28.68 -42.91
C LYS A 510 37.66 -27.28 -43.29
N ARG A 511 37.90 -27.10 -44.57
CA ARG A 511 38.31 -25.81 -45.13
C ARG A 511 37.16 -24.82 -45.13
N GLY A 512 37.47 -23.56 -44.87
CA GLY A 512 36.50 -22.47 -44.72
C GLY A 512 36.66 -21.69 -43.42
N ILE A 513 35.74 -20.76 -43.18
CA ILE A 513 35.79 -19.87 -42.00
C ILE A 513 35.27 -20.60 -40.77
N GLY A 514 36.06 -20.60 -39.69
CA GLY A 514 35.64 -21.15 -38.41
C GLY A 514 36.33 -20.49 -37.22
N VAL A 515 35.90 -20.84 -36.01
CA VAL A 515 36.48 -20.35 -34.75
C VAL A 515 37.06 -21.51 -33.98
N ILE A 516 38.14 -21.24 -33.24
CA ILE A 516 38.74 -22.18 -32.30
C ILE A 516 38.14 -21.90 -30.93
N THR A 517 37.65 -22.94 -30.26
CA THR A 517 37.21 -22.87 -28.86
C THR A 517 38.35 -23.34 -27.96
N PHE A 518 38.69 -22.53 -26.97
CA PHE A 518 39.73 -22.79 -25.99
C PHE A 518 39.06 -23.11 -24.66
N VAL A 519 39.34 -24.28 -24.10
CA VAL A 519 38.76 -24.74 -22.82
C VAL A 519 39.87 -24.95 -21.81
N THR A 520 39.70 -24.46 -20.58
CA THR A 520 40.66 -24.64 -19.48
C THR A 520 40.41 -25.92 -18.69
N PHE A 521 41.37 -26.30 -17.85
CA PHE A 521 41.22 -27.44 -16.93
C PHE A 521 40.07 -27.29 -15.93
N GLU A 522 39.54 -26.09 -15.76
CA GLU A 522 38.38 -25.78 -14.91
C GLU A 522 37.07 -25.71 -15.71
N GLY A 523 37.11 -26.01 -17.02
CA GLY A 523 35.96 -25.99 -17.92
C GLY A 523 35.53 -24.59 -18.39
N GLU A 524 36.30 -23.54 -18.08
CA GLU A 524 36.05 -22.21 -18.63
C GLU A 524 36.47 -22.16 -20.10
N SER A 525 35.70 -21.44 -20.92
CA SER A 525 36.00 -21.37 -22.35
C SER A 525 35.94 -19.97 -22.93
N THR A 526 36.76 -19.74 -23.94
CA THR A 526 36.70 -18.57 -24.83
C THR A 526 36.85 -19.03 -26.28
N THR A 527 36.60 -18.14 -27.24
CA THR A 527 36.76 -18.45 -28.66
C THR A 527 37.72 -17.49 -29.35
N SER A 528 38.43 -17.97 -30.36
CA SER A 528 39.14 -17.08 -31.29
C SER A 528 38.13 -16.26 -32.10
N PRO A 529 38.58 -15.14 -32.70
CA PRO A 529 37.90 -14.57 -33.86
C PRO A 529 37.93 -15.55 -35.06
N PRO A 530 37.18 -15.28 -36.13
CA PRO A 530 37.12 -16.17 -37.30
C PRO A 530 38.46 -16.31 -38.01
N ILE A 531 38.84 -17.55 -38.32
CA ILE A 531 40.05 -17.95 -39.06
C ILE A 531 39.61 -18.66 -40.34
N ASN A 532 40.24 -18.36 -41.47
CA ASN A 532 40.00 -19.05 -42.73
C ASN A 532 40.94 -20.26 -42.88
N PHE A 533 40.42 -21.47 -42.75
CA PHE A 533 41.20 -22.69 -42.96
C PHE A 533 41.30 -23.00 -44.45
N GLN A 534 42.45 -22.75 -45.07
CA GLN A 534 42.69 -22.96 -46.51
C GLN A 534 43.57 -24.20 -46.75
N GLY A 535 43.55 -24.77 -47.95
CA GLY A 535 44.43 -25.89 -48.32
C GLY A 535 45.40 -25.59 -49.47
N VAL A 536 45.40 -24.36 -49.99
CA VAL A 536 46.19 -23.98 -51.16
C VAL A 536 47.46 -23.22 -50.79
N ASP A 537 48.53 -23.48 -51.53
CA ASP A 537 49.73 -22.67 -51.56
C ASP A 537 49.49 -21.40 -52.35
N GLN A 538 49.97 -20.28 -51.84
CA GLN A 538 49.97 -19.02 -52.58
C GLN A 538 50.80 -19.18 -53.86
N VAL A 539 50.23 -18.78 -54.99
CA VAL A 539 50.94 -18.68 -56.28
C VAL A 539 52.11 -17.70 -56.12
N GLN A 540 53.34 -18.21 -56.28
CA GLN A 540 54.55 -17.40 -56.09
C GLN A 540 54.88 -16.51 -57.29
N ASP A 541 54.57 -16.97 -58.51
CA ASP A 541 54.82 -16.26 -59.76
C ASP A 541 53.71 -16.53 -60.78
N GLU A 542 52.87 -15.52 -61.01
CA GLU A 542 51.75 -15.55 -61.96
C GLU A 542 52.19 -15.79 -63.41
N ALA A 543 53.45 -15.47 -63.76
CA ALA A 543 53.98 -15.71 -65.11
C ALA A 543 54.16 -17.20 -65.42
N LEU A 544 54.31 -18.04 -64.39
CA LEU A 544 54.51 -19.48 -64.53
C LEU A 544 53.20 -20.29 -64.49
N VAL A 545 52.06 -19.63 -64.26
CA VAL A 545 50.73 -20.24 -64.38
C VAL A 545 50.40 -20.40 -65.87
N PHE A 546 50.07 -21.62 -66.30
CA PHE A 546 49.75 -21.95 -67.70
C PHE A 546 48.34 -22.51 -67.90
N PHE A 547 47.64 -22.89 -66.82
CA PHE A 547 46.18 -22.88 -66.79
C PHE A 547 45.68 -22.14 -65.56
N ASP A 548 44.98 -21.02 -65.76
CA ASP A 548 44.36 -20.23 -64.68
C ASP A 548 42.83 -20.32 -64.67
N PHE A 549 42.24 -20.88 -65.72
CA PHE A 549 40.79 -21.04 -65.88
C PHE A 549 39.94 -19.79 -65.56
N ASN A 550 40.52 -18.60 -65.67
CA ASN A 550 39.91 -17.34 -65.25
C ASN A 550 38.76 -16.88 -66.18
N GLY A 551 38.53 -17.58 -67.30
CA GLY A 551 37.48 -17.25 -68.28
C GLY A 551 37.88 -16.13 -69.24
N THR A 552 39.17 -15.79 -69.28
CA THR A 552 39.72 -14.75 -70.17
C THR A 552 40.06 -15.28 -71.57
N GLY A 553 40.06 -16.60 -71.74
CA GLY A 553 40.54 -17.32 -72.93
C GLY A 553 42.06 -17.40 -73.05
N ALA A 554 42.82 -16.61 -72.28
CA ALA A 554 44.27 -16.55 -72.41
C ALA A 554 44.95 -17.82 -71.91
N LYS A 555 44.60 -18.27 -70.70
CA LYS A 555 45.13 -19.47 -70.03
C LYS A 555 44.02 -20.48 -69.67
N ASP A 556 42.88 -20.44 -70.37
CA ASP A 556 41.81 -21.45 -70.23
C ASP A 556 42.07 -22.70 -71.10
N SER A 557 41.31 -23.76 -70.91
CA SER A 557 41.30 -24.88 -71.88
C SER A 557 40.77 -24.46 -73.25
N TRP A 558 41.34 -25.00 -74.33
CA TRP A 558 40.80 -24.80 -75.70
C TRP A 558 39.74 -25.85 -76.07
N TRP A 559 39.90 -27.08 -75.58
CA TRP A 559 38.98 -28.17 -75.83
C TRP A 559 39.10 -29.24 -74.75
N GLY A 560 38.11 -30.13 -74.66
CA GLY A 560 37.97 -31.11 -73.58
C GLY A 560 36.68 -30.88 -72.78
N ASN A 561 36.47 -31.71 -71.75
CA ASN A 561 35.25 -31.70 -70.96
C ASN A 561 35.23 -30.68 -69.80
N VAL A 562 36.33 -29.98 -69.50
CA VAL A 562 36.35 -28.94 -68.45
C VAL A 562 35.42 -27.78 -68.80
N GLN A 563 34.67 -27.30 -67.81
CA GLN A 563 33.83 -26.11 -67.89
C GLN A 563 34.49 -24.99 -67.11
N ILE A 564 34.44 -23.76 -67.62
CA ILE A 564 34.90 -22.58 -66.86
C ILE A 564 33.72 -22.02 -66.08
N VAL A 565 33.83 -21.98 -64.75
CA VAL A 565 32.73 -21.60 -63.84
C VAL A 565 33.21 -20.56 -62.85
N ASN A 566 32.37 -19.56 -62.56
CA ASN A 566 32.57 -18.63 -61.46
C ASN A 566 31.42 -18.81 -60.44
N GLY A 567 31.76 -19.04 -59.18
CA GLY A 567 30.77 -19.29 -58.13
C GLY A 567 31.39 -19.36 -56.73
N ASP A 568 30.58 -19.67 -55.72
CA ASP A 568 30.91 -19.59 -54.29
C ASP A 568 32.10 -20.46 -53.84
N GLN A 569 32.55 -21.39 -54.69
CA GLN A 569 33.75 -22.19 -54.45
C GLN A 569 35.02 -21.57 -55.02
N SER A 570 35.00 -20.33 -55.52
CA SER A 570 36.21 -19.65 -56.02
C SER A 570 37.24 -19.40 -54.91
N LEU A 571 38.53 -19.55 -55.23
CA LEU A 571 39.63 -19.30 -54.30
C LEU A 571 39.83 -17.81 -54.00
N ASP A 572 39.68 -16.97 -55.02
CA ASP A 572 40.01 -15.54 -55.00
C ASP A 572 38.92 -14.65 -55.63
N GLY A 573 37.77 -15.24 -55.97
CA GLY A 573 36.64 -14.59 -56.64
C GLY A 573 36.68 -14.68 -58.18
N SER A 574 37.75 -15.23 -58.75
CA SER A 574 37.87 -15.50 -60.18
C SER A 574 37.17 -16.80 -60.61
N SER A 575 37.17 -17.09 -61.91
CA SER A 575 36.60 -18.34 -62.45
C SER A 575 37.61 -19.47 -62.33
N TYR A 576 37.14 -20.71 -62.24
CA TYR A 576 37.96 -21.91 -62.15
C TYR A 576 37.47 -23.00 -63.13
N GLY A 577 38.31 -24.02 -63.36
CA GLY A 577 37.96 -25.18 -64.16
C GLY A 577 37.13 -26.18 -63.37
N MET A 578 36.04 -26.68 -63.93
CA MET A 578 35.19 -27.71 -63.34
C MET A 578 35.09 -28.90 -64.28
N VAL A 579 35.49 -30.08 -63.80
CA VAL A 579 35.26 -31.35 -64.46
C VAL A 579 34.20 -32.10 -63.69
N ASN A 580 33.07 -32.42 -64.33
CA ASN A 580 31.97 -33.15 -63.71
C ASN A 580 31.35 -34.10 -64.74
N GLY A 581 31.57 -35.41 -64.57
CA GLY A 581 30.98 -36.40 -65.45
C GLY A 581 31.31 -37.84 -65.07
N ASN A 582 30.57 -38.78 -65.67
CA ASN A 582 30.89 -40.20 -65.60
C ASN A 582 31.76 -40.57 -66.80
N TYR A 583 32.99 -41.02 -66.54
CA TYR A 583 33.97 -41.34 -67.57
C TYR A 583 34.35 -42.83 -67.53
N ASN A 584 34.68 -43.37 -68.70
CA ASN A 584 35.04 -44.78 -68.87
C ASN A 584 36.08 -44.93 -70.00
N GLY A 585 37.28 -45.37 -69.64
CA GLY A 585 38.45 -45.34 -70.52
C GLY A 585 38.87 -43.91 -70.85
N TRP A 586 39.65 -43.76 -71.93
CA TRP A 586 40.20 -42.49 -72.36
C TRP A 586 39.13 -41.40 -72.50
N THR A 587 39.30 -40.30 -71.77
CA THR A 587 38.46 -39.11 -71.84
C THR A 587 39.31 -37.86 -71.71
N ASP A 588 39.16 -36.94 -72.66
CA ASP A 588 39.85 -35.66 -72.68
C ASP A 588 39.23 -34.66 -71.70
N LEU A 589 39.98 -34.24 -70.67
CA LEU A 589 39.47 -33.30 -69.66
C LEU A 589 39.74 -31.85 -70.08
N PHE A 590 41.00 -31.49 -70.32
CA PHE A 590 41.34 -30.15 -70.80
C PHE A 590 42.67 -30.13 -71.54
N TRP A 591 42.76 -29.32 -72.59
CA TRP A 591 43.90 -29.33 -73.50
C TRP A 591 44.21 -27.95 -74.07
N ARG A 592 45.50 -27.76 -74.35
CA ARG A 592 46.06 -26.71 -75.20
C ARG A 592 46.87 -27.39 -76.30
N ASN A 593 46.72 -26.92 -77.54
CA ASN A 593 47.53 -27.37 -78.68
C ASN A 593 48.33 -26.21 -79.32
N SER A 594 48.79 -25.27 -78.49
CA SER A 594 49.80 -24.26 -78.82
C SER A 594 50.73 -23.99 -77.63
N SER A 595 51.98 -23.58 -77.90
CA SER A 595 52.95 -23.10 -76.91
C SER A 595 52.61 -21.74 -76.27
N ASN A 596 51.55 -21.07 -76.73
CA ASN A 596 51.11 -19.80 -76.16
C ASN A 596 50.81 -19.95 -74.66
N ASN A 597 51.44 -19.10 -73.84
CA ASN A 597 51.31 -19.06 -72.38
C ASN A 597 51.82 -20.31 -71.64
N PHE A 598 52.51 -21.23 -72.33
CA PHE A 598 53.25 -22.31 -71.68
C PHE A 598 54.67 -21.80 -71.34
N PRO A 599 55.06 -21.73 -70.05
CA PRO A 599 56.33 -21.14 -69.61
C PRO A 599 57.52 -22.10 -69.76
N GLY A 600 57.48 -23.02 -70.74
CA GLY A 600 58.52 -24.03 -70.96
C GLY A 600 59.90 -23.41 -71.19
N SER A 601 59.98 -22.21 -71.79
CA SER A 601 61.24 -21.47 -71.97
C SER A 601 61.85 -20.93 -70.67
N GLU A 602 61.04 -20.62 -69.66
CA GLU A 602 61.51 -20.13 -68.36
C GLU A 602 62.05 -21.26 -67.48
N VAL A 603 61.47 -22.46 -67.60
CA VAL A 603 62.00 -23.67 -66.96
C VAL A 603 63.22 -24.20 -67.72
N GLY A 604 63.09 -24.35 -69.04
CA GLY A 604 64.12 -24.87 -69.94
C GLY A 604 64.66 -26.22 -69.49
N THR A 605 65.99 -26.33 -69.41
CA THR A 605 66.71 -27.52 -68.93
C THR A 605 66.84 -27.60 -67.40
N ASN A 606 66.37 -26.60 -66.65
CA ASN A 606 66.45 -26.57 -65.18
C ASN A 606 65.30 -27.36 -64.52
N VAL A 607 64.88 -28.47 -65.13
CA VAL A 607 63.70 -29.23 -64.69
C VAL A 607 63.77 -29.75 -63.24
N GLU A 608 64.98 -29.92 -62.71
CA GLU A 608 65.17 -30.36 -61.32
C GLU A 608 64.91 -29.24 -60.29
N ASP A 609 64.94 -27.97 -60.70
CA ASP A 609 64.70 -26.81 -59.84
C ASP A 609 63.22 -26.44 -59.74
N PHE A 610 62.36 -27.08 -60.53
CA PHE A 610 60.94 -26.77 -60.63
C PHE A 610 60.05 -27.98 -60.32
N VAL A 611 58.85 -27.69 -59.84
CA VAL A 611 57.73 -28.61 -59.71
C VAL A 611 56.53 -28.06 -60.48
N ILE A 612 55.60 -28.91 -60.88
CA ILE A 612 54.28 -28.48 -61.31
C ILE A 612 53.36 -28.48 -60.09
N LYS A 613 52.72 -27.34 -59.84
CA LYS A 613 51.65 -27.22 -58.86
C LYS A 613 50.33 -26.95 -59.54
N PHE A 614 49.25 -27.41 -58.94
CA PHE A 614 47.91 -27.01 -59.33
C PHE A 614 46.99 -27.09 -58.12
N ASP A 615 46.03 -26.20 -58.06
CA ASP A 615 45.03 -26.20 -57.01
C ASP A 615 43.86 -27.06 -57.47
N ILE A 616 43.41 -27.99 -56.65
CA ILE A 616 42.32 -28.92 -56.98
C ILE A 616 41.38 -29.07 -55.78
N ASN A 617 40.08 -29.14 -56.06
CA ASN A 617 39.05 -29.51 -55.09
C ASN A 617 38.29 -30.73 -55.61
N ILE A 618 38.65 -31.92 -55.13
CA ILE A 618 37.96 -33.17 -55.47
C ILE A 618 36.68 -33.22 -54.64
N LEU A 619 35.55 -33.09 -55.32
CA LEU A 619 34.22 -33.03 -54.70
C LEU A 619 33.68 -34.44 -54.39
N ASP A 620 34.00 -35.42 -55.25
CA ASP A 620 33.64 -36.82 -55.07
C ASP A 620 34.86 -37.73 -55.32
N PRO A 621 35.07 -38.78 -54.50
CA PRO A 621 36.22 -39.68 -54.67
C PRO A 621 36.27 -40.33 -56.06
N ILE A 622 37.46 -40.33 -56.68
CA ILE A 622 37.70 -41.04 -57.94
C ILE A 622 38.07 -42.49 -57.60
N THR A 623 37.10 -43.39 -57.75
CA THR A 623 37.17 -44.78 -57.26
C THR A 623 37.67 -45.78 -58.30
N GLY A 624 37.82 -45.37 -59.56
CA GLY A 624 38.39 -46.17 -60.64
C GLY A 624 39.11 -45.30 -61.68
N GLY A 625 40.10 -45.87 -62.37
CA GLY A 625 40.91 -45.12 -63.34
C GLY A 625 41.93 -44.18 -62.70
N ASN A 626 42.35 -43.16 -63.44
CA ASN A 626 43.27 -42.12 -62.97
C ASN A 626 43.14 -40.86 -63.83
N ILE A 627 43.35 -39.69 -63.22
CA ILE A 627 43.60 -38.45 -63.94
C ILE A 627 45.06 -38.44 -64.40
N LYS A 628 45.32 -37.99 -65.63
CA LYS A 628 46.63 -38.03 -66.27
C LYS A 628 46.95 -36.68 -66.88
N MET A 629 48.06 -36.06 -66.48
CA MET A 629 48.58 -34.86 -67.11
C MET A 629 49.65 -35.24 -68.14
N ARG A 630 49.59 -34.63 -69.33
CA ARG A 630 50.52 -34.87 -70.45
C ARG A 630 51.38 -33.65 -70.73
N LEU A 631 52.66 -33.91 -71.01
CA LEU A 631 53.59 -33.00 -71.68
C LEU A 631 54.08 -33.68 -72.96
N HIS A 632 53.62 -33.19 -74.13
CA HIS A 632 54.00 -33.76 -75.43
C HIS A 632 55.27 -33.10 -75.94
N THR A 633 56.30 -33.87 -76.32
CA THR A 633 57.47 -33.39 -77.07
C THR A 633 57.41 -33.87 -78.53
N ALA A 634 58.28 -33.36 -79.42
CA ALA A 634 58.32 -33.83 -80.80
C ALA A 634 58.59 -35.34 -80.94
N ASP A 635 59.32 -35.91 -79.98
CA ASP A 635 59.79 -37.29 -80.02
C ASP A 635 59.08 -38.22 -79.03
N ASN A 636 58.34 -37.70 -78.03
CA ASN A 636 57.72 -38.54 -76.99
C ASN A 636 56.54 -37.89 -76.24
N ASP A 637 55.82 -38.70 -75.47
CA ASP A 637 54.79 -38.25 -74.53
C ASP A 637 55.14 -38.60 -73.09
N PHE A 638 55.19 -37.57 -72.25
CA PHE A 638 55.44 -37.75 -70.82
C PHE A 638 54.16 -37.55 -70.02
N TRP A 639 53.86 -38.51 -69.15
CA TRP A 639 52.62 -38.59 -68.40
C TRP A 639 52.87 -38.65 -66.91
N TRP A 640 52.15 -37.81 -66.17
CA TRP A 640 51.93 -37.98 -64.74
C TRP A 640 50.50 -38.47 -64.51
N ALA A 641 50.28 -39.35 -63.54
CA ALA A 641 48.98 -39.92 -63.27
C ALA A 641 48.69 -40.04 -61.76
N ALA A 642 47.43 -39.81 -61.37
CA ALA A 642 46.95 -40.00 -60.00
C ALA A 642 45.58 -40.69 -59.97
N GLY A 643 45.46 -41.74 -59.16
CA GLY A 643 44.24 -42.51 -58.96
C GLY A 643 44.50 -44.02 -58.79
N PRO A 644 43.44 -44.82 -58.57
CA PRO A 644 43.55 -46.27 -58.35
C PRO A 644 44.37 -47.04 -59.39
N ALA A 645 44.32 -46.61 -60.66
CA ALA A 645 44.99 -47.28 -61.77
C ALA A 645 46.29 -46.58 -62.23
N ALA A 646 46.79 -45.60 -61.46
CA ALA A 646 48.02 -44.89 -61.77
C ALA A 646 49.27 -45.79 -61.54
N PRO A 647 50.38 -45.55 -62.26
CA PRO A 647 51.65 -46.24 -62.02
C PRO A 647 52.10 -46.08 -60.57
N GLY A 648 52.35 -47.21 -59.89
CA GLY A 648 52.78 -47.23 -58.49
C GLY A 648 51.67 -47.05 -57.45
N SER A 649 50.40 -46.95 -57.86
CA SER A 649 49.24 -46.90 -56.96
C SER A 649 49.01 -48.24 -56.23
N ASP A 650 48.48 -48.18 -55.02
CA ASP A 650 48.02 -49.35 -54.24
C ASP A 650 46.56 -49.75 -54.55
N GLY A 651 45.92 -49.05 -55.50
CA GLY A 651 44.52 -49.26 -55.88
C GLY A 651 43.52 -48.44 -55.06
N SER A 652 43.98 -47.58 -54.15
CA SER A 652 43.11 -46.69 -53.39
C SER A 652 42.46 -45.61 -54.25
N ALA A 653 41.26 -45.19 -53.85
CA ALA A 653 40.56 -44.08 -54.47
C ALA A 653 41.33 -42.78 -54.26
N LEU A 654 41.24 -41.87 -55.24
CA LEU A 654 41.65 -40.49 -55.00
C LEU A 654 40.49 -39.81 -54.23
N GLU A 655 40.65 -39.69 -52.92
CA GLU A 655 39.58 -39.25 -52.01
C GLU A 655 39.18 -37.78 -52.22
N ALA A 656 37.96 -37.44 -51.79
CA ALA A 656 37.49 -36.06 -51.78
C ALA A 656 38.39 -35.19 -50.88
N THR A 657 38.76 -34.01 -51.36
CA THR A 657 39.77 -33.18 -50.69
C THR A 657 39.15 -32.34 -49.57
N ASN A 658 37.82 -32.20 -49.47
CA ASN A 658 37.12 -31.31 -48.53
C ASN A 658 37.52 -29.83 -48.68
N GLY A 659 37.55 -29.34 -49.92
CA GLY A 659 37.93 -27.97 -50.31
C GLY A 659 39.13 -27.96 -51.25
N TRP A 660 39.67 -26.77 -51.56
CA TRP A 660 40.86 -26.67 -52.41
C TRP A 660 42.14 -27.12 -51.70
N VAL A 661 42.96 -27.91 -52.38
CA VAL A 661 44.36 -28.24 -52.02
C VAL A 661 45.29 -27.89 -53.16
N THR A 662 46.55 -27.59 -52.86
CA THR A 662 47.59 -27.59 -53.89
C THR A 662 48.23 -28.98 -54.01
N MET A 663 48.14 -29.57 -55.19
CA MET A 663 48.92 -30.75 -55.56
C MET A 663 50.28 -30.31 -56.08
N THR A 664 51.35 -30.93 -55.57
CA THR A 664 52.72 -30.70 -56.03
C THR A 664 53.25 -31.94 -56.72
N VAL A 665 53.73 -31.79 -57.94
CA VAL A 665 54.19 -32.87 -58.80
C VAL A 665 55.60 -32.57 -59.29
N GLU A 666 56.52 -33.47 -58.99
CA GLU A 666 57.89 -33.42 -59.53
C GLU A 666 57.87 -33.60 -61.05
N ILE A 667 58.65 -32.80 -61.79
CA ILE A 667 58.74 -32.95 -63.25
C ILE A 667 59.28 -34.35 -63.62
N SER A 668 60.16 -34.90 -62.79
CA SER A 668 60.68 -36.27 -62.92
C SER A 668 59.62 -37.37 -62.69
N ALA A 669 58.44 -37.03 -62.15
CA ALA A 669 57.32 -37.96 -62.04
C ALA A 669 56.56 -38.13 -63.37
N PHE A 670 56.78 -37.25 -64.35
CA PHE A 670 56.29 -37.46 -65.71
C PHE A 670 57.16 -38.50 -66.40
N LYS A 671 56.54 -39.60 -66.82
CA LYS A 671 57.22 -40.74 -67.45
C LYS A 671 56.70 -41.01 -68.86
N ASP A 672 57.58 -41.50 -69.71
CA ASP A 672 57.21 -42.03 -71.04
C ASP A 672 56.38 -43.31 -70.94
N ASP A 673 56.02 -43.91 -72.08
CA ASP A 673 55.19 -45.13 -72.16
C ASP A 673 53.90 -45.03 -71.32
N TYR A 674 53.12 -43.98 -71.57
CA TYR A 674 51.87 -43.70 -70.86
C TYR A 674 52.00 -43.57 -69.33
N GLY A 675 53.20 -43.31 -68.81
CA GLY A 675 53.49 -43.15 -67.39
C GLY A 675 54.23 -44.36 -66.76
N TRP A 676 54.44 -45.44 -67.51
CA TRP A 676 55.08 -46.68 -67.03
C TRP A 676 56.56 -46.81 -67.43
N GLY A 677 57.04 -45.90 -68.27
CA GLY A 677 58.41 -45.89 -68.74
C GLY A 677 59.40 -45.35 -67.70
N THR A 678 60.65 -45.22 -68.12
CA THR A 678 61.76 -44.81 -67.24
C THR A 678 62.27 -43.40 -67.51
N ASN A 679 61.96 -42.83 -68.67
CA ASN A 679 62.49 -41.54 -69.09
C ASN A 679 61.54 -40.42 -68.67
N SER A 680 62.12 -39.26 -68.35
CA SER A 680 61.40 -38.04 -67.96
C SER A 680 61.80 -36.88 -68.87
N PRO A 681 60.97 -35.82 -68.95
CA PRO A 681 61.34 -34.65 -69.73
C PRO A 681 62.56 -33.95 -69.12
N THR A 682 63.60 -33.73 -69.93
CA THR A 682 64.84 -33.07 -69.50
C THR A 682 64.94 -31.62 -69.96
N ASP A 683 64.09 -31.20 -70.90
CA ASP A 683 64.02 -29.83 -71.41
C ASP A 683 62.55 -29.48 -71.73
N LEU A 684 61.99 -28.50 -71.03
CA LEU A 684 60.62 -28.06 -71.26
C LEU A 684 60.46 -27.08 -72.42
N THR A 685 61.55 -26.62 -73.04
CA THR A 685 61.48 -25.91 -74.32
C THR A 685 61.03 -26.82 -75.47
N GLU A 686 61.17 -28.14 -75.30
CA GLU A 686 60.82 -29.15 -76.31
C GLU A 686 59.34 -29.55 -76.30
N VAL A 687 58.51 -29.02 -75.40
CA VAL A 687 57.07 -29.29 -75.35
C VAL A 687 56.39 -28.38 -76.37
N PRO A 688 56.30 -28.77 -77.66
CA PRO A 688 56.33 -27.78 -78.73
C PRO A 688 54.99 -27.08 -78.82
N ASN A 689 53.87 -27.73 -78.49
CA ASN A 689 52.52 -27.14 -78.54
C ASN A 689 51.42 -27.89 -77.78
N GLU A 690 51.53 -29.17 -77.34
CA GLU A 690 50.38 -29.89 -76.76
C GLU A 690 50.57 -30.32 -75.30
N PHE A 691 49.68 -29.89 -74.42
CA PHE A 691 49.68 -30.26 -73.00
C PHE A 691 48.27 -30.14 -72.43
N GLY A 692 47.99 -30.91 -71.38
CA GLY A 692 46.66 -30.99 -70.82
C GLY A 692 46.46 -32.19 -69.91
N MET A 693 45.21 -32.47 -69.58
CA MET A 693 44.83 -33.56 -68.69
C MET A 693 43.73 -34.43 -69.31
N ALA A 694 43.82 -35.73 -69.07
CA ALA A 694 42.85 -36.75 -69.45
C ALA A 694 42.46 -37.62 -68.25
N PHE A 695 41.41 -38.42 -68.41
CA PHE A 695 41.07 -39.55 -67.54
C PHE A 695 41.24 -40.85 -68.34
N ASP A 696 41.81 -41.90 -67.74
CA ASP A 696 42.02 -43.18 -68.43
C ASP A 696 42.16 -44.38 -67.47
N ASN A 697 42.28 -45.60 -68.03
CA ASN A 697 42.51 -46.89 -67.35
C ASN A 697 41.46 -47.27 -66.29
N GLY A 698 40.20 -46.90 -66.48
CA GLY A 698 39.11 -47.35 -65.63
C GLY A 698 37.80 -46.60 -65.88
N SER A 699 36.87 -46.71 -64.95
CA SER A 699 35.63 -45.94 -64.96
C SER A 699 35.34 -45.39 -63.57
N SER A 700 34.99 -44.10 -63.51
CA SER A 700 34.60 -43.42 -62.28
C SER A 700 33.71 -42.22 -62.61
N TYR A 701 32.90 -41.81 -61.64
CA TYR A 701 32.44 -40.44 -61.60
C TYR A 701 33.65 -39.57 -61.24
N VAL A 702 33.92 -38.56 -62.06
CA VAL A 702 35.04 -37.62 -61.88
C VAL A 702 34.42 -36.25 -61.68
N ASN A 703 34.51 -35.76 -60.46
CA ASN A 703 33.97 -34.48 -60.05
C ASN A 703 35.02 -33.70 -59.25
N PHE A 704 35.72 -32.79 -59.91
CA PHE A 704 36.69 -31.93 -59.27
C PHE A 704 36.71 -30.52 -59.89
N LEU A 705 37.15 -29.57 -59.09
CA LEU A 705 37.50 -28.22 -59.52
C LEU A 705 39.03 -28.12 -59.63
N ILE A 706 39.55 -27.37 -60.59
CA ILE A 706 40.98 -27.17 -60.79
C ILE A 706 41.28 -25.72 -61.15
N ASP A 707 42.40 -25.22 -60.64
CA ASP A 707 42.85 -23.85 -60.83
C ASP A 707 44.39 -23.75 -60.70
N ASN A 708 44.96 -22.63 -61.15
CA ASN A 708 46.37 -22.26 -60.96
C ASN A 708 47.38 -23.38 -61.29
N VAL A 709 47.22 -24.06 -62.43
CA VAL A 709 48.20 -25.03 -62.93
C VAL A 709 49.44 -24.27 -63.38
N ARG A 710 50.56 -24.51 -62.68
CA ARG A 710 51.74 -23.66 -62.75
C ARG A 710 53.03 -24.43 -62.55
N PHE A 711 54.13 -23.89 -63.05
CA PHE A 711 55.44 -24.25 -62.55
C PHE A 711 55.79 -23.40 -61.33
N GLU A 712 56.49 -23.98 -60.38
CA GLU A 712 56.99 -23.25 -59.22
C GLU A 712 58.40 -23.74 -58.88
N ARG A 713 59.29 -22.81 -58.51
CA ARG A 713 60.64 -23.17 -58.07
C ARG A 713 60.58 -23.88 -56.72
N LYS A 714 61.38 -24.94 -56.56
CA LYS A 714 61.59 -25.59 -55.27
C LYS A 714 62.21 -24.58 -54.31
N GLN A 715 61.65 -24.46 -53.11
CA GLN A 715 62.18 -23.61 -52.04
C GLN A 715 63.23 -24.34 -51.21
#